data_AF-A0A4Q2CZD4-F1
#
_entry.id   AF-A0A4Q2CZD4-F1
#
_cell.length_a   1.000
_cell.length_b   1.000
_cell.length_c   1.000
_cell.angle_alpha   90.00
_cell.angle_beta   90.00
_cell.angle_gamma   90.00
#
_symmetry.space_group_name_H-M   'P 1'
#
loop_
_entity.id
_entity.type
_entity.pdbx_description
1 polymer ?
#
loop_
_entity_poly.entity_id
_entity_poly.type
_entity_poly.pdbx_seq_one_letter_code
_entity_poly.pdbx_strand_id
1 'polypeptide(L)'
;SQFSNVGYILLLDVAESIVYYSRHVSDASQYLMMPYNIQQICLLNSYAATPPILRFRCSVMPSHTPASALVKLYFSLRGSPWNFTRWQEITNVHHGLDPEKDEHLPPGLSRSEITSILSYFDQYDALGTEEEKIKFAYKAKKRGHDPIPGRAFWTSWVNKRYSTDWKINSRISKILSSLGIHPEQIMAETGDTTPPPNASYLPLVIDIIGRDIFGHEALDSHKRLLLRLREPALILAQRTWFLATKRIGARRKRVEKMKDKAESLLSELDKGNITVKGINEAIRAVAAFEKSIAALFNNEHTATLEAFKATLERFIPELPSTSKSAAKRVPKSSVKRKVTTESLSKLATPEEVSQLLAMYDQFFGPESASSEELDAEDHQFVSFGEAVEGADPGVEIEAKMSATQLATNLGFQNGMPFLFNTKRHSGGETAWSQEFEDACKSHLNALEPFSFQWHQLAGVHATLRKVLSPTADSNHCTGILFADDVGLGKTIQASTIMASLTELSVLKQRGLAVPPLARDYPFLKGSLEIPDLPHLVLIPGTLLRQWEHELQCFFKNKSIDLLVYGTGLAEHKEFWKPDGLYHSSNHPASHRIILASQSSLQQDFSHLYTAQCDSRALPWEHPQPNSAYETRLPNTLFGQKYLSIVLDEAQGVRNIGAKHSSALRILEEASVRIVLTATPLQTSTKDISAMGRLTGIPYFTTYEAHSDQVSDNAKLRRAKLDRDEDPSSFTAEDDPVRMVQVEISERMRCLFQDRVIRREADSRNPEGKKLISLPPLNVIHCIVHLTEREKAILEDITLEGLGE
;
A
#
# COMPACT_ATOMS: atom_id res chain seq x y z
N SER A 1 -19.15 56.05 49.68
CA SER A 1 -19.09 55.44 51.02
C SER A 1 -19.20 53.94 50.88
N GLN A 2 -18.28 53.18 51.49
CA GLN A 2 -18.33 51.75 51.82
C GLN A 2 -18.68 50.67 50.75
N PHE A 3 -17.80 49.65 50.68
CA PHE A 3 -17.95 48.30 50.09
C PHE A 3 -18.14 48.19 48.55
N SER A 4 -17.57 47.19 47.83
CA SER A 4 -16.67 46.09 48.22
C SER A 4 -15.96 45.44 47.01
N ASN A 5 -14.79 44.86 47.26
CA ASN A 5 -13.97 43.89 46.50
C ASN A 5 -14.60 43.14 45.29
N VAL A 6 -13.82 42.95 44.21
CA VAL A 6 -13.03 41.73 43.90
C VAL A 6 -12.32 41.86 42.53
N GLY A 7 -11.04 41.45 42.43
CA GLY A 7 -10.53 40.80 41.21
C GLY A 7 -9.83 41.64 40.13
N TYR A 8 -8.72 42.31 40.45
CA TYR A 8 -7.65 42.63 39.48
C TYR A 8 -6.39 41.83 39.88
N ILE A 9 -5.79 41.08 38.94
CA ILE A 9 -4.36 40.67 38.83
C ILE A 9 -4.27 39.45 37.88
N LEU A 10 -3.62 39.65 36.73
CA LEU A 10 -2.88 38.72 35.84
C LEU A 10 -3.00 39.18 34.39
N LEU A 11 -2.22 40.22 34.05
CA LEU A 11 -2.04 40.72 32.69
C LEU A 11 -0.62 41.29 32.53
N LEU A 12 0.37 40.48 32.91
CA LEU A 12 1.81 40.71 32.82
C LEU A 12 2.48 39.34 32.63
N ASP A 13 2.77 38.95 31.36
CA ASP A 13 3.83 37.99 30.96
C ASP A 13 3.81 37.64 29.45
N VAL A 14 3.63 38.62 28.55
CA VAL A 14 3.79 38.41 27.09
C VAL A 14 4.54 39.59 26.43
N ALA A 15 5.61 40.07 27.09
CA ALA A 15 6.37 41.25 26.63
C ALA A 15 7.89 41.02 26.46
N GLU A 16 8.40 39.79 26.63
CA GLU A 16 9.85 39.57 26.81
C GLU A 16 10.46 38.42 25.97
N SER A 17 10.09 38.29 24.68
CA SER A 17 10.70 37.26 23.81
C SER A 17 10.98 37.65 22.35
N ILE A 18 10.88 38.93 21.96
CA ILE A 18 11.19 39.41 20.59
C ILE A 18 12.44 40.32 20.58
N VAL A 19 13.46 40.01 21.38
CA VAL A 19 14.69 40.83 21.49
C VAL A 19 16.00 40.03 21.40
N TYR A 20 16.00 38.69 21.50
CA TYR A 20 17.23 37.93 21.75
C TYR A 20 17.96 37.29 20.55
N TYR A 21 17.65 37.63 19.29
CA TYR A 21 18.44 37.17 18.13
C TYR A 21 18.76 38.29 17.12
N SER A 22 19.42 39.34 17.63
CA SER A 22 20.05 40.37 16.80
C SER A 22 21.34 40.88 17.45
N ARG A 23 22.38 40.03 17.52
CA ARG A 23 23.78 40.42 17.71
C ARG A 23 24.74 39.26 17.43
N HIS A 24 25.20 39.16 16.18
CA HIS A 24 26.62 39.03 15.84
C HIS A 24 26.81 39.19 14.32
N VAL A 25 27.55 40.23 13.93
CA VAL A 25 28.70 40.21 12.98
C VAL A 25 28.51 39.43 11.65
N SER A 26 28.71 39.99 10.45
CA SER A 26 29.03 41.36 10.01
C SER A 26 28.99 41.46 8.47
N ASP A 27 28.96 42.71 7.98
CA ASP A 27 29.54 43.19 6.72
C ASP A 27 29.02 42.80 5.32
N ALA A 28 29.20 43.80 4.46
CA ALA A 28 29.32 43.78 3.00
C ALA A 28 28.05 43.94 2.14
N SER A 29 27.70 45.21 1.86
CA SER A 29 27.59 45.83 0.51
C SER A 29 26.81 45.10 -0.61
N GLN A 30 25.98 45.75 -1.45
CA GLN A 30 26.11 47.11 -2.01
C GLN A 30 24.87 47.49 -2.88
N TYR A 31 24.52 48.80 -2.94
CA TYR A 31 23.60 49.46 -3.92
C TYR A 31 22.12 48.98 -3.94
N LEU A 32 21.07 49.81 -4.10
CA LEU A 32 20.96 51.13 -4.78
C LEU A 32 19.89 52.04 -4.12
N MET A 33 19.91 53.34 -4.48
CA MET A 33 18.95 54.37 -4.07
C MET A 33 17.93 54.67 -5.23
N MET A 34 16.89 55.55 -5.15
CA MET A 34 16.57 56.56 -4.12
C MET A 34 15.06 56.70 -3.74
N PRO A 35 14.17 57.64 -4.22
CA PRO A 35 13.27 58.31 -3.25
C PRO A 35 11.79 58.56 -3.60
N TYR A 36 11.10 59.19 -2.63
CA TYR A 36 9.79 59.88 -2.63
C TYR A 36 8.51 59.01 -2.49
N ASN A 37 7.45 59.45 -1.78
CA ASN A 37 7.22 60.75 -1.14
C ASN A 37 6.43 60.64 0.20
N ILE A 38 6.78 61.45 1.21
CA ILE A 38 6.11 61.50 2.52
C ILE A 38 5.15 62.69 2.55
N GLN A 39 3.86 62.50 2.27
CA GLN A 39 2.88 63.59 2.41
C GLN A 39 1.40 63.18 2.60
N GLN A 40 1.11 62.03 3.21
CA GLN A 40 -0.29 61.59 3.42
C GLN A 40 -0.63 60.99 4.79
N ILE A 41 0.17 61.30 5.83
CA ILE A 41 -0.10 60.94 7.23
C ILE A 41 -0.20 62.23 8.06
N CYS A 42 -1.35 62.92 8.02
CA CYS A 42 -1.71 63.94 9.02
C CYS A 42 -3.17 64.44 9.00
N LEU A 43 -4.08 63.79 8.27
CA LEU A 43 -5.52 64.14 8.25
C LEU A 43 -6.38 62.90 8.44
N LEU A 44 -6.61 62.52 9.70
CA LEU A 44 -7.72 61.68 10.19
C LEU A 44 -7.63 61.57 11.73
N ASN A 45 -7.90 62.69 12.42
CA ASN A 45 -7.96 62.73 13.87
C ASN A 45 -9.06 63.71 14.37
N SER A 46 -10.28 63.46 13.94
CA SER A 46 -11.51 64.05 14.51
C SER A 46 -12.73 63.19 14.15
N TYR A 47 -13.78 63.27 14.97
CA TYR A 47 -15.05 62.50 14.89
C TYR A 47 -14.99 61.02 15.29
N ALA A 48 -14.67 60.78 16.57
CA ALA A 48 -15.14 59.60 17.27
C ALA A 48 -16.64 59.78 17.66
N ALA A 49 -17.52 59.05 16.97
CA ALA A 49 -18.88 58.79 17.41
C ALA A 49 -19.12 57.27 17.31
N THR A 50 -19.41 56.62 18.44
CA THR A 50 -19.52 55.15 18.55
C THR A 50 -20.84 54.61 18.00
N PRO A 51 -20.83 53.68 17.04
CA PRO A 51 -21.90 52.71 16.80
C PRO A 51 -21.68 51.45 17.68
N PRO A 52 -22.68 50.58 17.84
CA PRO A 52 -22.65 49.53 18.85
C PRO A 52 -21.66 48.41 18.53
N ILE A 53 -21.07 47.85 19.58
CA ILE A 53 -20.22 46.65 19.53
C ILE A 53 -21.07 45.48 19.02
N LEU A 54 -20.93 45.14 17.74
CA LEU A 54 -21.35 43.86 17.19
C LEU A 54 -20.47 42.78 17.82
N ARG A 55 -20.97 42.16 18.90
CA ARG A 55 -20.48 40.86 19.37
C ARG A 55 -20.63 39.86 18.23
N PHE A 56 -19.56 39.60 17.49
CA PHE A 56 -19.50 38.53 16.50
C PHE A 56 -19.73 37.19 17.20
N ARG A 57 -20.98 36.73 17.20
CA ARG A 57 -21.33 35.38 17.66
C ARG A 57 -20.76 34.36 16.69
N CYS A 58 -20.09 33.37 17.26
CA CYS A 58 -19.39 32.33 16.52
C CYS A 58 -20.35 31.44 15.70
N SER A 59 -19.82 30.82 14.64
CA SER A 59 -20.52 29.93 13.68
C SER A 59 -21.66 30.54 12.86
N VAL A 60 -21.31 31.13 11.71
CA VAL A 60 -22.30 31.51 10.69
C VAL A 60 -22.67 30.27 9.86
N MET A 61 -23.96 29.95 9.83
CA MET A 61 -24.53 28.89 8.97
C MET A 61 -24.33 29.24 7.49
N PRO A 62 -24.08 28.29 6.57
CA PRO A 62 -24.09 28.58 5.15
C PRO A 62 -25.45 29.16 4.76
N SER A 63 -25.47 30.40 4.26
CA SER A 63 -26.69 31.12 3.87
C SER A 63 -27.42 30.48 2.69
N HIS A 64 -26.76 29.58 1.96
CA HIS A 64 -27.26 28.91 0.76
C HIS A 64 -27.27 27.37 0.92
N THR A 65 -28.14 26.72 0.15
CA THR A 65 -28.18 25.26 0.00
C THR A 65 -27.28 24.83 -1.17
N PRO A 66 -26.94 23.53 -1.33
CA PRO A 66 -26.22 23.07 -2.53
C PRO A 66 -26.99 23.41 -3.81
N ALA A 67 -28.32 23.27 -3.77
CA ALA A 67 -29.19 23.63 -4.87
C ALA A 67 -29.10 25.12 -5.23
N SER A 68 -29.13 26.06 -4.27
CA SER A 68 -29.00 27.50 -4.59
C SER A 68 -27.57 27.94 -4.91
N ALA A 69 -26.55 27.26 -4.39
CA ALA A 69 -25.16 27.45 -4.81
C ALA A 69 -24.94 27.10 -6.28
N LEU A 70 -25.57 26.00 -6.76
CA LEU A 70 -25.52 25.58 -8.16
C LEU A 70 -26.32 26.51 -9.09
N VAL A 71 -27.45 27.08 -8.65
CA VAL A 71 -28.12 28.15 -9.42
C VAL A 71 -27.22 29.38 -9.52
N LYS A 72 -26.54 29.78 -8.44
CA LYS A 72 -25.60 30.92 -8.46
C LYS A 72 -24.45 30.68 -9.46
N LEU A 73 -23.85 29.48 -9.46
CA LEU A 73 -22.82 29.08 -10.43
C LEU A 73 -23.29 29.20 -11.90
N TYR A 74 -24.54 28.85 -12.18
CA TYR A 74 -25.15 28.88 -13.52
C TYR A 74 -25.24 30.29 -14.13
N PHE A 75 -25.36 31.31 -13.28
CA PHE A 75 -25.36 32.71 -13.70
C PHE A 75 -23.98 33.39 -13.58
N SER A 76 -23.10 32.93 -12.67
CA SER A 76 -21.73 33.43 -12.54
C SER A 76 -20.91 33.31 -13.84
N LEU A 77 -21.09 32.18 -14.53
CA LEU A 77 -20.68 31.95 -15.91
C LEU A 77 -21.81 31.17 -16.59
N ARG A 78 -22.36 31.71 -17.68
CA ARG A 78 -23.61 31.19 -18.28
C ARG A 78 -23.44 29.72 -18.68
N GLY A 79 -24.24 28.84 -18.07
CA GLY A 79 -24.20 27.38 -18.31
C GLY A 79 -23.26 26.59 -17.40
N SER A 80 -22.51 27.26 -16.50
CA SER A 80 -21.63 26.58 -15.55
C SER A 80 -22.38 25.97 -14.35
N PRO A 81 -21.79 25.02 -13.61
CA PRO A 81 -20.61 24.24 -13.97
C PRO A 81 -20.89 23.15 -15.03
N TRP A 82 -22.10 23.08 -15.59
CA TRP A 82 -22.56 22.02 -16.51
C TRP A 82 -21.88 22.01 -17.88
N ASN A 83 -21.15 23.07 -18.22
CA ASN A 83 -20.26 23.16 -19.37
C ASN A 83 -18.80 22.78 -19.06
N PHE A 84 -18.45 22.48 -17.81
CA PHE A 84 -17.08 22.12 -17.45
C PHE A 84 -16.86 20.62 -17.51
N THR A 85 -15.91 20.16 -18.33
CA THR A 85 -15.60 18.76 -18.61
C THR A 85 -15.51 17.93 -17.32
N ARG A 86 -14.78 18.44 -16.32
CA ARG A 86 -14.61 17.76 -15.02
C ARG A 86 -15.90 17.64 -14.21
N TRP A 87 -16.79 18.63 -14.29
CA TRP A 87 -18.08 18.55 -13.62
C TRP A 87 -19.02 17.58 -14.34
N GLN A 88 -18.95 17.49 -15.67
CA GLN A 88 -19.67 16.51 -16.47
C GLN A 88 -19.24 15.07 -16.12
N GLU A 89 -17.93 14.80 -16.00
CA GLU A 89 -17.40 13.52 -15.49
C GLU A 89 -17.96 13.14 -14.11
N ILE A 90 -18.05 14.11 -13.19
CA ILE A 90 -18.51 13.89 -11.81
C ILE A 90 -20.03 13.66 -11.73
N THR A 91 -20.79 14.29 -12.62
CA THR A 91 -22.27 14.31 -12.57
C THR A 91 -22.95 13.39 -13.58
N ASN A 92 -22.21 12.89 -14.58
CA ASN A 92 -22.68 12.18 -15.77
C ASN A 92 -23.73 12.99 -16.58
N VAL A 93 -23.53 14.31 -16.70
CA VAL A 93 -24.39 15.25 -17.44
C VAL A 93 -23.56 15.95 -18.51
N HIS A 94 -23.42 15.33 -19.69
CA HIS A 94 -22.47 15.76 -20.73
C HIS A 94 -22.98 16.87 -21.67
N HIS A 95 -24.30 17.07 -21.76
CA HIS A 95 -24.92 17.99 -22.73
C HIS A 95 -25.53 19.25 -22.10
N GLY A 96 -25.06 19.62 -20.90
CA GLY A 96 -25.61 20.74 -20.13
C GLY A 96 -26.99 20.43 -19.52
N LEU A 97 -27.70 21.48 -19.07
CA LEU A 97 -29.03 21.32 -18.46
C LEU A 97 -30.20 21.36 -19.46
N ASP A 98 -30.02 21.91 -20.66
CA ASP A 98 -31.08 22.06 -21.67
C ASP A 98 -30.57 21.73 -23.09
N PRO A 99 -30.39 20.43 -23.41
CA PRO A 99 -29.94 19.98 -24.72
C PRO A 99 -31.10 19.85 -25.71
N GLU A 100 -30.88 20.10 -27.00
CA GLU A 100 -31.94 20.07 -28.03
C GLU A 100 -32.65 18.71 -28.18
N LYS A 101 -31.99 17.59 -27.84
CA LYS A 101 -32.55 16.23 -27.91
C LYS A 101 -32.97 15.71 -26.54
N ASP A 102 -34.12 15.05 -26.49
CA ASP A 102 -34.65 14.44 -25.25
C ASP A 102 -33.76 13.29 -24.72
N GLU A 103 -33.09 12.57 -25.62
CA GLU A 103 -32.10 11.51 -25.30
C GLU A 103 -30.90 12.01 -24.46
N HIS A 104 -30.62 13.32 -24.50
CA HIS A 104 -29.46 13.93 -23.86
C HIS A 104 -29.79 14.59 -22.51
N LEU A 105 -31.06 14.55 -22.06
CA LEU A 105 -31.51 15.24 -20.85
C LEU A 105 -30.78 14.73 -19.59
N PRO A 106 -30.51 15.59 -18.58
CA PRO A 106 -29.92 15.18 -17.31
C PRO A 106 -30.66 13.99 -16.66
N PRO A 107 -29.95 12.94 -16.19
CA PRO A 107 -30.60 11.70 -15.79
C PRO A 107 -31.70 11.86 -14.72
N GLY A 108 -32.90 11.41 -15.05
CA GLY A 108 -34.08 11.46 -14.18
C GLY A 108 -34.79 12.81 -14.12
N LEU A 109 -34.67 13.65 -15.17
CA LEU A 109 -35.51 14.82 -15.41
C LEU A 109 -36.18 14.74 -16.78
N SER A 110 -37.47 15.09 -16.85
CA SER A 110 -38.20 15.23 -18.11
C SER A 110 -38.10 16.65 -18.69
N ARG A 111 -38.38 16.80 -19.99
CA ARG A 111 -38.34 18.10 -20.69
C ARG A 111 -39.19 19.18 -19.99
N SER A 112 -40.40 18.84 -19.54
CA SER A 112 -41.31 19.76 -18.84
C SER A 112 -40.84 20.17 -17.44
N GLU A 113 -40.15 19.28 -16.73
CA GLU A 113 -39.49 19.60 -15.46
C GLU A 113 -38.31 20.55 -15.68
N ILE A 114 -37.52 20.35 -16.73
CA ILE A 114 -36.39 21.23 -17.08
C ILE A 114 -36.89 22.63 -17.47
N THR A 115 -37.91 22.75 -18.32
CA THR A 115 -38.53 24.06 -18.62
C THR A 115 -39.01 24.76 -17.34
N SER A 116 -39.57 23.99 -16.39
CA SER A 116 -39.98 24.52 -15.08
C SER A 116 -38.78 24.96 -14.21
N ILE A 117 -37.68 24.21 -14.22
CA ILE A 117 -36.43 24.53 -13.51
C ILE A 117 -35.78 25.79 -14.08
N LEU A 118 -35.70 25.93 -15.41
CA LEU A 118 -35.16 27.12 -16.06
C LEU A 118 -36.02 28.37 -15.77
N SER A 119 -37.35 28.25 -15.79
CA SER A 119 -38.23 29.34 -15.36
C SER A 119 -38.00 29.74 -13.88
N TYR A 120 -37.66 28.79 -13.01
CA TYR A 120 -37.23 29.10 -11.64
C TYR A 120 -35.85 29.78 -11.59
N PHE A 121 -34.92 29.41 -12.47
CA PHE A 121 -33.60 30.04 -12.57
C PHE A 121 -33.73 31.50 -13.01
N ASP A 122 -34.52 31.80 -14.04
CA ASP A 122 -34.74 33.17 -14.51
C ASP A 122 -35.40 34.04 -13.42
N GLN A 123 -36.40 33.50 -12.71
CA GLN A 123 -37.02 34.17 -11.57
C GLN A 123 -36.05 34.36 -10.37
N TYR A 124 -35.07 33.46 -10.20
CA TYR A 124 -34.03 33.59 -9.17
C TYR A 124 -33.03 34.69 -9.56
N ASP A 125 -32.65 34.79 -10.83
CA ASP A 125 -31.65 35.79 -11.25
C ASP A 125 -32.21 37.22 -11.27
N ALA A 126 -33.49 37.38 -11.65
CA ALA A 126 -34.22 38.66 -11.67
C ALA A 126 -34.38 39.35 -10.30
N LEU A 127 -34.01 38.70 -9.19
CA LEU A 127 -34.04 39.29 -7.85
C LEU A 127 -32.83 40.19 -7.61
N GLY A 128 -33.07 41.41 -7.11
CA GLY A 128 -32.04 42.44 -6.99
C GLY A 128 -31.04 42.23 -5.83
N THR A 129 -31.42 41.52 -4.77
CA THR A 129 -30.56 41.33 -3.59
C THR A 129 -30.31 39.86 -3.25
N GLU A 130 -29.12 39.57 -2.70
CA GLU A 130 -28.75 38.21 -2.27
C GLU A 130 -29.66 37.68 -1.15
N GLU A 131 -30.15 38.56 -0.25
CA GLU A 131 -31.11 38.15 0.77
C GLU A 131 -32.45 37.70 0.18
N GLU A 132 -32.92 38.34 -0.89
CA GLU A 132 -34.12 37.91 -1.61
C GLU A 132 -33.87 36.60 -2.33
N LYS A 133 -32.72 36.43 -3.00
CA LYS A 133 -32.30 35.16 -3.63
C LYS A 133 -32.26 34.00 -2.62
N ILE A 134 -31.73 34.23 -1.41
CA ILE A 134 -31.75 33.26 -0.30
C ILE A 134 -33.19 32.94 0.14
N LYS A 135 -34.00 33.98 0.44
CA LYS A 135 -35.40 33.81 0.88
C LYS A 135 -36.26 33.11 -0.18
N PHE A 136 -35.98 33.35 -1.46
CA PHE A 136 -36.64 32.74 -2.61
C PHE A 136 -36.25 31.26 -2.80
N ALA A 137 -34.98 30.91 -2.58
CA ALA A 137 -34.56 29.50 -2.57
C ALA A 137 -35.07 28.72 -1.34
N TYR A 138 -35.33 29.38 -0.21
CA TYR A 138 -35.70 28.73 1.06
C TYR A 138 -37.21 28.67 1.35
N LYS A 139 -38.06 29.30 0.52
CA LYS A 139 -39.50 29.47 0.81
C LYS A 139 -40.22 28.11 0.93
N ALA A 140 -40.67 27.78 2.14
CA ALA A 140 -41.24 26.46 2.47
C ALA A 140 -42.58 26.17 1.75
N LYS A 141 -42.82 24.88 1.47
CA LYS A 141 -44.10 24.35 0.95
C LYS A 141 -45.28 24.83 1.80
N LYS A 142 -46.24 25.53 1.21
CA LYS A 142 -47.56 25.79 1.83
C LYS A 142 -48.56 24.77 1.29
N ARG A 143 -49.20 23.99 2.17
CA ARG A 143 -50.31 23.06 1.84
C ARG A 143 -50.05 22.19 0.59
N GLY A 144 -48.97 21.40 0.60
CA GLY A 144 -48.72 20.36 -0.40
C GLY A 144 -48.25 20.82 -1.79
N HIS A 145 -48.46 22.08 -2.17
CA HIS A 145 -48.02 22.62 -3.46
C HIS A 145 -46.92 23.67 -3.26
N ASP A 146 -45.82 23.53 -3.99
CA ASP A 146 -44.83 24.62 -4.09
C ASP A 146 -45.37 25.64 -5.11
N PRO A 147 -45.50 26.94 -4.79
CA PRO A 147 -45.92 27.95 -5.76
C PRO A 147 -44.96 28.11 -6.96
N ILE A 148 -43.78 27.49 -6.92
CA ILE A 148 -42.81 27.44 -8.01
C ILE A 148 -42.37 25.98 -8.21
N PRO A 149 -43.03 25.21 -9.10
CA PRO A 149 -42.75 23.78 -9.29
C PRO A 149 -41.27 23.48 -9.59
N GLY A 150 -40.63 24.31 -10.43
CA GLY A 150 -39.21 24.19 -10.79
C GLY A 150 -38.25 24.18 -9.60
N ARG A 151 -38.54 24.95 -8.54
CA ARG A 151 -37.71 24.95 -7.31
C ARG A 151 -37.76 23.59 -6.62
N ALA A 152 -38.94 22.97 -6.56
CA ALA A 152 -39.12 21.68 -5.91
C ALA A 152 -38.40 20.57 -6.68
N PHE A 153 -38.55 20.53 -8.01
CA PHE A 153 -37.83 19.58 -8.88
C PHE A 153 -36.31 19.74 -8.75
N TRP A 154 -35.80 20.97 -8.91
CA TRP A 154 -34.36 21.27 -8.78
C TRP A 154 -33.80 20.83 -7.42
N THR A 155 -34.47 21.22 -6.33
CA THR A 155 -34.01 20.93 -4.97
C THR A 155 -34.06 19.44 -4.66
N SER A 156 -35.05 18.71 -5.19
CA SER A 156 -35.15 17.26 -5.03
C SER A 156 -34.04 16.54 -5.81
N TRP A 157 -33.86 16.87 -7.09
CA TRP A 157 -32.86 16.27 -7.95
C TRP A 157 -31.43 16.49 -7.43
N VAL A 158 -31.07 17.74 -7.10
CA VAL A 158 -29.75 18.06 -6.52
C VAL A 158 -29.54 17.33 -5.20
N ASN A 159 -30.48 17.39 -4.24
CA ASN A 159 -30.26 16.78 -2.93
C ASN A 159 -30.16 15.25 -2.99
N LYS A 160 -30.88 14.60 -3.93
CA LYS A 160 -30.77 13.15 -4.14
C LYS A 160 -29.35 12.76 -4.56
N ARG A 161 -28.75 13.48 -5.53
CA ARG A 161 -27.47 13.10 -6.15
C ARG A 161 -26.21 13.68 -5.49
N TYR A 162 -26.31 14.85 -4.84
CA TYR A 162 -25.15 15.62 -4.38
C TYR A 162 -24.28 14.89 -3.34
N SER A 163 -24.88 14.07 -2.48
CA SER A 163 -24.17 13.28 -1.48
C SER A 163 -23.86 11.83 -1.89
N THR A 164 -24.74 11.17 -2.65
CA THR A 164 -24.61 9.75 -3.02
C THR A 164 -23.78 9.57 -4.27
N ASP A 165 -24.13 10.27 -5.34
CA ASP A 165 -23.64 10.02 -6.70
C ASP A 165 -22.39 10.87 -6.96
N TRP A 166 -22.55 12.19 -6.83
CA TRP A 166 -21.50 13.17 -7.12
C TRP A 166 -20.43 13.22 -6.02
N LYS A 167 -20.80 12.82 -4.80
CA LYS A 167 -19.96 12.73 -3.59
C LYS A 167 -19.19 14.02 -3.28
N ILE A 168 -19.75 15.20 -3.61
CA ILE A 168 -19.05 16.50 -3.57
C ILE A 168 -18.47 16.81 -2.18
N ASN A 169 -19.25 16.62 -1.11
CA ASN A 169 -18.76 16.82 0.26
C ASN A 169 -17.57 15.90 0.60
N SER A 170 -17.53 14.67 0.07
CA SER A 170 -16.43 13.74 0.31
C SER A 170 -15.16 14.19 -0.42
N ARG A 171 -15.28 14.67 -1.67
CA ARG A 171 -14.17 15.24 -2.46
C ARG A 171 -13.56 16.44 -1.74
N ILE A 172 -14.39 17.42 -1.34
CA ILE A 172 -13.93 18.59 -0.56
C ILE A 172 -13.26 18.16 0.74
N SER A 173 -13.88 17.23 1.49
CA SER A 173 -13.33 16.75 2.76
C SER A 173 -11.96 16.08 2.59
N LYS A 174 -11.74 15.31 1.52
CA LYS A 174 -10.43 14.72 1.19
C LYS A 174 -9.36 15.79 0.94
N ILE A 175 -9.69 16.84 0.17
CA ILE A 175 -8.78 17.97 -0.11
C ILE A 175 -8.40 18.71 1.18
N LEU A 176 -9.37 18.95 2.06
CA LEU A 176 -9.09 19.55 3.38
C LEU A 176 -8.16 18.66 4.21
N SER A 177 -8.36 17.34 4.20
CA SER A 177 -7.54 16.38 4.94
C SER A 177 -6.13 16.20 4.39
N SER A 178 -5.94 16.20 3.06
CA SER A 178 -4.62 16.09 2.42
C SER A 178 -3.75 17.33 2.61
N LEU A 179 -4.37 18.47 2.94
CA LEU A 179 -3.68 19.74 3.19
C LEU A 179 -3.54 20.06 4.70
N GLY A 180 -3.88 19.12 5.59
CA GLY A 180 -3.82 19.29 7.05
C GLY A 180 -4.89 20.22 7.64
N ILE A 181 -5.64 20.95 6.82
CA ILE A 181 -6.59 21.98 7.26
C ILE A 181 -8.02 21.46 7.51
N HIS A 182 -8.22 20.15 7.69
CA HIS A 182 -9.52 19.64 8.11
C HIS A 182 -9.83 20.13 9.53
N PRO A 183 -11.08 20.48 9.89
CA PRO A 183 -11.40 20.98 11.23
C PRO A 183 -10.98 20.04 12.36
N GLU A 184 -11.06 18.72 12.14
CA GLU A 184 -10.61 17.71 13.12
C GLU A 184 -9.08 17.65 13.26
N GLN A 185 -8.31 18.00 12.22
CA GLN A 185 -6.84 18.07 12.27
C GLN A 185 -6.39 19.35 12.99
N ILE A 186 -6.91 20.51 12.58
CA ILE A 186 -6.56 21.80 13.19
C ILE A 186 -6.89 21.80 14.69
N MET A 187 -8.05 21.28 15.11
CA MET A 187 -8.40 21.17 16.54
C MET A 187 -7.45 20.24 17.33
N ALA A 188 -6.87 19.23 16.67
CA ALA A 188 -5.91 18.34 17.31
C ALA A 188 -4.50 18.97 17.38
N GLU A 189 -4.13 19.79 16.39
CA GLU A 189 -2.88 20.57 16.38
C GLU A 189 -2.88 21.73 17.39
N THR A 190 -3.99 22.47 17.53
CA THR A 190 -4.08 23.59 18.50
C THR A 190 -4.49 23.14 19.91
N GLY A 191 -5.02 21.94 20.07
CA GLY A 191 -5.60 21.44 21.32
C GLY A 191 -6.97 22.04 21.67
N ASP A 192 -7.57 22.81 20.76
CA ASP A 192 -8.84 23.50 21.02
C ASP A 192 -10.05 22.56 21.12
N THR A 193 -10.96 22.89 22.04
CA THR A 193 -12.23 22.18 22.18
C THR A 193 -13.33 22.71 21.24
N THR A 194 -13.11 23.88 20.62
CA THR A 194 -14.03 24.57 19.72
C THR A 194 -13.57 24.46 18.26
N PRO A 195 -14.50 24.29 17.29
CA PRO A 195 -14.09 24.22 15.88
C PRO A 195 -13.54 25.54 15.33
N PRO A 196 -12.46 25.51 14.53
CA PRO A 196 -11.85 26.70 13.95
C PRO A 196 -12.78 27.48 13.00
N PRO A 197 -12.58 28.80 12.88
CA PRO A 197 -13.39 29.65 12.02
C PRO A 197 -13.11 29.35 10.53
N ASN A 198 -14.15 28.96 9.78
CA ASN A 198 -14.03 28.61 8.36
C ASN A 198 -13.46 29.73 7.48
N ALA A 199 -13.66 30.99 7.86
CA ALA A 199 -13.23 32.17 7.13
C ALA A 199 -11.70 32.31 7.03
N SER A 200 -10.94 31.74 7.98
CA SER A 200 -9.48 31.83 8.00
C SER A 200 -8.80 30.78 7.10
N TYR A 201 -9.47 29.65 6.83
CA TYR A 201 -8.84 28.49 6.17
C TYR A 201 -9.38 28.25 4.75
N LEU A 202 -10.70 28.34 4.55
CA LEU A 202 -11.30 28.02 3.24
C LEU A 202 -10.83 28.92 2.08
N PRO A 203 -10.57 30.23 2.26
CA PRO A 203 -10.06 31.07 1.17
C PRO A 203 -8.66 30.67 0.67
N LEU A 204 -7.85 29.99 1.48
CA LEU A 204 -6.49 29.54 1.13
C LEU A 204 -6.50 28.35 0.16
N VAL A 205 -7.55 27.54 0.18
CA VAL A 205 -7.65 26.28 -0.59
C VAL A 205 -8.72 26.29 -1.66
N ILE A 206 -9.47 27.39 -1.80
CA ILE A 206 -10.61 27.47 -2.72
C ILE A 206 -10.19 27.29 -4.19
N ASP A 207 -8.95 27.65 -4.54
CA ASP A 207 -8.34 27.40 -5.85
C ASP A 207 -8.15 25.91 -6.13
N ILE A 208 -7.71 25.14 -5.13
CA ILE A 208 -7.50 23.69 -5.23
C ILE A 208 -8.86 22.97 -5.29
N ILE A 209 -9.81 23.38 -4.45
CA ILE A 209 -11.20 22.89 -4.46
C ILE A 209 -11.85 23.16 -5.83
N GLY A 210 -11.70 24.37 -6.37
CA GLY A 210 -12.19 24.74 -7.69
C GLY A 210 -11.59 23.88 -8.80
N ARG A 211 -10.27 23.62 -8.75
CA ARG A 211 -9.57 22.78 -9.73
C ARG A 211 -10.04 21.33 -9.73
N ASP A 212 -10.24 20.69 -8.57
CA ASP A 212 -10.66 19.27 -8.53
C ASP A 212 -12.12 19.06 -8.97
N ILE A 213 -12.98 20.03 -8.62
CA ILE A 213 -14.43 19.95 -8.83
C ILE A 213 -14.85 20.45 -10.22
N PHE A 214 -14.28 21.55 -10.68
CA PHE A 214 -14.64 22.20 -11.94
C PHE A 214 -13.58 22.04 -13.04
N GLY A 215 -12.40 21.51 -12.73
CA GLY A 215 -11.34 21.27 -13.72
C GLY A 215 -10.55 22.52 -14.10
N HIS A 216 -9.81 22.42 -15.20
CA HIS A 216 -8.90 23.47 -15.65
C HIS A 216 -9.62 24.67 -16.29
N GLU A 217 -10.82 24.47 -16.83
CA GLU A 217 -11.64 25.51 -17.50
C GLU A 217 -12.14 26.59 -16.53
N ALA A 218 -12.21 26.28 -15.23
CA ALA A 218 -12.60 27.19 -14.16
C ALA A 218 -11.44 28.06 -13.62
N LEU A 219 -10.23 27.93 -14.17
CA LEU A 219 -9.03 28.61 -13.69
C LEU A 219 -8.56 29.72 -14.63
N ASP A 220 -7.91 30.74 -14.08
CA ASP A 220 -7.19 31.75 -14.86
C ASP A 220 -5.79 31.27 -15.30
N SER A 221 -5.08 32.11 -16.06
CA SER A 221 -3.71 31.84 -16.53
C SER A 221 -2.68 31.61 -15.42
N HIS A 222 -3.00 31.98 -14.18
CA HIS A 222 -2.16 31.78 -12.99
C HIS A 222 -2.66 30.61 -12.11
N LYS A 223 -3.52 29.75 -12.67
CA LYS A 223 -4.14 28.58 -12.00
C LYS A 223 -5.04 28.94 -10.81
N ARG A 224 -5.55 30.17 -10.74
CA ARG A 224 -6.48 30.63 -9.70
C ARG A 224 -7.93 30.45 -10.16
N LEU A 225 -8.82 30.03 -9.28
CA LEU A 225 -10.26 29.94 -9.54
C LEU A 225 -10.80 31.32 -9.91
N LEU A 226 -11.45 31.39 -11.09
CA LEU A 226 -12.00 32.62 -11.66
C LEU A 226 -12.84 33.39 -10.63
N LEU A 227 -12.65 34.71 -10.55
CA LEU A 227 -13.21 35.55 -9.47
C LEU A 227 -14.73 35.34 -9.27
N ARG A 228 -15.48 35.19 -10.37
CA ARG A 228 -16.94 34.96 -10.36
C ARG A 228 -17.36 33.61 -9.78
N LEU A 229 -16.47 32.60 -9.80
CA LEU A 229 -16.72 31.25 -9.27
C LEU A 229 -16.28 31.09 -7.80
N ARG A 230 -15.45 32.00 -7.27
CA ARG A 230 -14.90 31.88 -5.90
C ARG A 230 -15.98 31.88 -4.83
N GLU A 231 -16.92 32.81 -4.90
CA GLU A 231 -17.98 32.93 -3.88
C GLU A 231 -18.94 31.73 -3.89
N PRO A 232 -19.49 31.26 -5.05
CA PRO A 232 -20.32 30.06 -5.07
C PRO A 232 -19.56 28.78 -4.67
N ALA A 233 -18.29 28.64 -5.05
CA ALA A 233 -17.46 27.53 -4.60
C ALA A 233 -17.25 27.55 -3.07
N LEU A 234 -17.06 28.74 -2.50
CA LEU A 234 -16.85 28.92 -1.06
C LEU A 234 -18.07 28.47 -0.25
N ILE A 235 -19.29 28.65 -0.78
CA ILE A 235 -20.52 28.14 -0.16
C ILE A 235 -20.50 26.61 -0.06
N LEU A 236 -20.07 25.89 -1.10
CA LEU A 236 -19.96 24.43 -1.09
C LEU A 236 -18.91 23.95 -0.07
N ALA A 237 -17.79 24.66 0.01
CA ALA A 237 -16.72 24.40 0.98
C ALA A 237 -17.16 24.67 2.43
N GLN A 238 -17.82 25.81 2.69
CA GLN A 238 -18.39 26.18 4.00
C GLN A 238 -19.41 25.15 4.49
N ARG A 239 -20.24 24.61 3.59
CA ARG A 239 -21.20 23.56 3.94
C ARG A 239 -20.52 22.24 4.29
N THR A 240 -19.46 21.87 3.58
CA THR A 240 -18.65 20.69 3.93
C THR A 240 -18.00 20.87 5.29
N TRP A 241 -17.39 22.03 5.55
CA TRP A 241 -16.82 22.38 6.85
C TRP A 241 -17.83 22.27 7.99
N PHE A 242 -19.03 22.85 7.83
CA PHE A 242 -20.11 22.77 8.83
C PHE A 242 -20.59 21.32 9.09
N LEU A 243 -20.64 20.48 8.04
CA LEU A 243 -20.99 19.07 8.20
C LEU A 243 -19.90 18.28 8.93
N ALA A 244 -18.63 18.61 8.70
CA ALA A 244 -17.51 18.04 9.46
C ALA A 244 -17.59 18.46 10.94
N THR A 245 -17.67 19.77 11.24
CA THR A 245 -17.68 20.27 12.62
C THR A 245 -18.86 19.74 13.44
N LYS A 246 -20.03 19.53 12.84
CA LYS A 246 -21.19 18.93 13.50
C LYS A 246 -20.98 17.45 13.89
N ARG A 247 -20.11 16.72 13.18
CA ARG A 247 -19.86 15.27 13.43
C ARG A 247 -18.83 15.01 14.52
N ILE A 248 -17.91 15.96 14.76
CA ILE A 248 -16.80 15.84 15.73
C ILE A 248 -17.28 15.38 17.11
N GLY A 249 -18.32 16.01 17.66
CA GLY A 249 -18.82 15.70 19.01
C GLY A 249 -19.36 14.27 19.17
N ALA A 250 -20.02 13.73 18.13
CA ALA A 250 -20.49 12.35 18.12
C ALA A 250 -19.32 11.37 17.91
N ARG A 251 -18.34 11.74 17.07
CA ARG A 251 -17.13 10.96 16.82
C ARG A 251 -16.27 10.82 18.09
N ARG A 252 -16.01 11.91 18.82
CA ARG A 252 -15.26 11.91 20.09
C ARG A 252 -15.89 10.95 21.11
N LYS A 253 -17.23 10.97 21.27
CA LYS A 253 -17.95 10.01 22.14
C LYS A 253 -17.79 8.55 21.72
N ARG A 254 -17.72 8.27 20.40
CA ARG A 254 -17.49 6.91 19.89
C ARG A 254 -16.06 6.45 20.15
N VAL A 255 -15.07 7.34 20.02
CA VAL A 255 -13.65 7.05 20.30
C VAL A 255 -13.45 6.70 21.77
N GLU A 256 -13.99 7.51 22.70
CA GLU A 256 -13.87 7.24 24.14
C GLU A 256 -14.47 5.88 24.51
N LYS A 257 -15.68 5.56 24.00
CA LYS A 257 -16.30 4.25 24.23
C LYS A 257 -15.44 3.06 23.73
N MET A 258 -14.64 3.23 22.69
CA MET A 258 -13.73 2.18 22.20
C MET A 258 -12.45 2.11 23.03
N LYS A 259 -11.95 3.26 23.52
CA LYS A 259 -10.84 3.34 24.48
C LYS A 259 -11.20 2.64 25.80
N ASP A 260 -12.34 2.99 26.40
CA ASP A 260 -12.85 2.38 27.64
C ASP A 260 -12.94 0.85 27.53
N LYS A 261 -13.43 0.35 26.39
CA LYS A 261 -13.54 -1.09 26.12
C LYS A 261 -12.18 -1.77 25.97
N ALA A 262 -11.23 -1.15 25.29
CA ALA A 262 -9.88 -1.68 25.16
C ALA A 262 -9.18 -1.71 26.54
N GLU A 263 -9.28 -0.63 27.31
CA GLU A 263 -8.71 -0.51 28.65
C GLU A 263 -9.30 -1.54 29.63
N SER A 264 -10.62 -1.78 29.60
CA SER A 264 -11.24 -2.79 30.45
C SER A 264 -10.72 -4.21 30.17
N LEU A 265 -10.62 -4.59 28.89
CA LEU A 265 -10.16 -5.94 28.49
C LEU A 265 -8.67 -6.15 28.77
N LEU A 266 -7.83 -5.12 28.56
CA LEU A 266 -6.41 -5.17 28.94
C LEU A 266 -6.24 -5.28 30.47
N SER A 267 -7.08 -4.58 31.24
CA SER A 267 -7.09 -4.67 32.70
C SER A 267 -7.49 -6.07 33.21
N GLU A 268 -8.38 -6.77 32.51
CA GLU A 268 -8.76 -8.15 32.85
C GLU A 268 -7.64 -9.17 32.57
N LEU A 269 -6.86 -8.97 31.50
CA LEU A 269 -5.66 -9.75 31.22
C LEU A 269 -4.58 -9.53 32.29
N ASP A 270 -4.30 -8.27 32.66
CA ASP A 270 -3.36 -7.92 33.74
C ASP A 270 -3.79 -8.49 35.12
N LYS A 271 -5.11 -8.59 35.38
CA LYS A 271 -5.66 -9.23 36.60
C LYS A 271 -5.53 -10.75 36.61
N GLY A 272 -5.12 -11.37 35.51
CA GLY A 272 -4.77 -12.79 35.45
C GLY A 272 -5.79 -13.72 34.80
N ASN A 273 -6.86 -13.20 34.17
CA ASN A 273 -7.80 -13.99 33.37
C ASN A 273 -7.23 -14.32 31.97
N ILE A 274 -6.02 -14.88 31.93
CA ILE A 274 -5.28 -15.15 30.69
C ILE A 274 -5.89 -16.38 30.00
N THR A 275 -6.63 -16.15 28.93
CA THR A 275 -7.19 -17.18 28.03
C THR A 275 -6.97 -16.79 26.58
N VAL A 276 -6.83 -17.75 25.68
CA VAL A 276 -6.73 -17.51 24.21
C VAL A 276 -7.87 -16.61 23.73
N LYS A 277 -9.09 -16.87 24.20
CA LYS A 277 -10.28 -16.07 23.91
C LYS A 277 -10.15 -14.62 24.42
N GLY A 278 -9.69 -14.41 25.65
CA GLY A 278 -9.49 -13.07 26.22
C GLY A 278 -8.42 -12.26 25.49
N ILE A 279 -7.30 -12.91 25.09
CA ILE A 279 -6.26 -12.28 24.26
C ILE A 279 -6.86 -11.89 22.90
N ASN A 280 -7.63 -12.79 22.27
CA ASN A 280 -8.30 -12.53 21.01
C ASN A 280 -9.30 -11.36 21.06
N GLU A 281 -10.06 -11.24 22.15
CA GLU A 281 -11.02 -10.14 22.36
C GLU A 281 -10.31 -8.80 22.62
N ALA A 282 -9.19 -8.80 23.36
CA ALA A 282 -8.36 -7.62 23.58
C ALA A 282 -7.69 -7.13 22.29
N ILE A 283 -7.14 -8.04 21.47
CA ILE A 283 -6.59 -7.73 20.13
C ILE A 283 -7.63 -6.99 19.28
N ARG A 284 -8.84 -7.55 19.16
CA ARG A 284 -9.93 -6.92 18.37
C ARG A 284 -10.37 -5.58 18.94
N ALA A 285 -10.37 -5.41 20.26
CA ALA A 285 -10.75 -4.15 20.91
C ALA A 285 -9.73 -3.03 20.66
N VAL A 286 -8.43 -3.33 20.77
CA VAL A 286 -7.36 -2.36 20.48
C VAL A 286 -7.33 -2.01 18.98
N ALA A 287 -7.55 -2.97 18.09
CA ALA A 287 -7.67 -2.72 16.64
C ALA A 287 -8.90 -1.86 16.29
N ALA A 288 -10.03 -2.06 16.98
CA ALA A 288 -11.22 -1.23 16.83
C ALA A 288 -11.02 0.22 17.35
N PHE A 289 -10.20 0.40 18.38
CA PHE A 289 -9.77 1.72 18.85
C PHE A 289 -8.85 2.40 17.83
N GLU A 290 -7.82 1.70 17.33
CA GLU A 290 -6.91 2.15 16.28
C GLU A 290 -7.67 2.65 15.03
N LYS A 291 -8.57 1.81 14.48
CA LYS A 291 -9.43 2.18 13.34
C LYS A 291 -10.36 3.37 13.63
N SER A 292 -10.68 3.63 14.90
CA SER A 292 -11.51 4.78 15.30
C SER A 292 -10.69 6.09 15.36
N ILE A 293 -9.40 6.01 15.67
CA ILE A 293 -8.48 7.16 15.76
C ILE A 293 -7.65 7.41 14.48
N ALA A 294 -7.64 6.49 13.51
CA ALA A 294 -6.85 6.59 12.27
C ALA A 294 -7.08 7.85 11.39
N ALA A 295 -8.10 8.68 11.66
CA ALA A 295 -8.27 9.99 11.02
C ALA A 295 -8.32 11.16 12.03
N LEU A 296 -7.78 10.97 13.23
CA LEU A 296 -7.67 11.96 14.30
C LEU A 296 -6.19 12.06 14.71
N PHE A 297 -5.52 13.12 14.25
CA PHE A 297 -4.09 13.36 14.51
C PHE A 297 -3.86 13.94 15.92
N ASN A 298 -4.22 13.19 16.97
CA ASN A 298 -3.98 13.58 18.37
C ASN A 298 -2.85 12.74 18.99
N ASN A 299 -1.78 13.41 19.41
CA ASN A 299 -0.62 12.83 20.09
C ASN A 299 -0.98 12.04 21.38
N GLU A 300 -2.06 12.42 22.07
CA GLU A 300 -2.51 11.71 23.27
C GLU A 300 -3.14 10.34 22.93
N HIS A 301 -3.92 10.26 21.85
CA HIS A 301 -4.55 9.01 21.43
C HIS A 301 -3.56 8.04 20.79
N THR A 302 -2.54 8.54 20.07
CA THR A 302 -1.45 7.71 19.56
C THR A 302 -0.57 7.16 20.69
N ALA A 303 -0.20 7.99 21.68
CA ALA A 303 0.50 7.52 22.88
C ALA A 303 -0.32 6.48 23.68
N THR A 304 -1.65 6.67 23.76
CA THR A 304 -2.56 5.67 24.38
C THR A 304 -2.57 4.36 23.59
N LEU A 305 -2.61 4.42 22.25
CA LEU A 305 -2.55 3.24 21.39
C LEU A 305 -1.21 2.50 21.53
N GLU A 306 -0.08 3.22 21.54
CA GLU A 306 1.24 2.64 21.79
C GLU A 306 1.31 1.95 23.15
N ALA A 307 0.73 2.55 24.21
CA ALA A 307 0.65 1.93 25.53
C ALA A 307 -0.22 0.65 25.55
N PHE A 308 -1.31 0.62 24.77
CA PHE A 308 -2.14 -0.57 24.59
C PHE A 308 -1.40 -1.67 23.80
N LYS A 309 -0.73 -1.34 22.70
CA LYS A 309 0.10 -2.29 21.92
C LYS A 309 1.24 -2.87 22.76
N ALA A 310 2.02 -2.02 23.44
CA ALA A 310 3.09 -2.43 24.35
C ALA A 310 2.60 -3.18 25.62
N THR A 311 1.29 -3.25 25.85
CA THR A 311 0.66 -4.11 26.86
C THR A 311 0.24 -5.44 26.26
N LEU A 312 -0.36 -5.46 25.06
CA LEU A 312 -0.65 -6.70 24.32
C LEU A 312 0.61 -7.54 24.03
N GLU A 313 1.71 -6.91 23.62
CA GLU A 313 3.00 -7.56 23.34
C GLU A 313 3.50 -8.46 24.50
N ARG A 314 3.14 -8.15 25.75
CA ARG A 314 3.57 -8.93 26.93
C ARG A 314 2.84 -10.28 27.08
N PHE A 315 1.68 -10.41 26.43
CA PHE A 315 0.83 -11.60 26.46
C PHE A 315 0.96 -12.45 25.18
N ILE A 316 1.75 -11.99 24.21
CA ILE A 316 2.02 -12.70 22.97
C ILE A 316 3.30 -13.53 23.16
N PRO A 317 3.28 -14.83 22.83
CA PRO A 317 4.43 -15.70 23.05
C PRO A 317 5.59 -15.35 22.11
N GLU A 318 6.72 -14.94 22.68
CA GLU A 318 8.01 -14.88 21.98
C GLU A 318 8.40 -16.30 21.48
N LEU A 319 8.70 -16.44 20.19
CA LEU A 319 9.17 -17.70 19.62
C LEU A 319 10.43 -18.18 20.37
N PRO A 320 10.57 -19.48 20.72
CA PRO A 320 11.72 -19.93 21.50
C PRO A 320 13.02 -19.74 20.72
N SER A 321 13.88 -18.85 21.21
CA SER A 321 15.23 -18.65 20.69
C SER A 321 16.18 -19.69 21.30
N THR A 322 16.48 -20.75 20.56
CA THR A 322 17.49 -21.75 20.94
C THR A 322 18.91 -21.24 20.71
N SER A 323 19.30 -20.14 21.36
CA SER A 323 20.68 -19.66 21.41
C SER A 323 21.23 -19.74 22.83
N LYS A 324 21.84 -20.88 23.18
CA LYS A 324 22.64 -21.03 24.40
C LYS A 324 23.98 -20.28 24.25
N SER A 325 23.95 -18.95 24.33
CA SER A 325 25.15 -18.13 24.50
C SER A 325 25.29 -17.67 25.95
N ALA A 326 26.39 -18.07 26.59
CA ALA A 326 26.64 -17.82 28.00
C ALA A 326 27.19 -16.40 28.26
N ALA A 327 26.31 -15.41 28.32
CA ALA A 327 26.64 -14.05 28.78
C ALA A 327 26.00 -13.75 30.14
N LYS A 328 26.82 -13.36 31.14
CA LYS A 328 26.34 -13.02 32.50
C LYS A 328 25.41 -11.80 32.47
N ARG A 329 24.11 -12.02 32.71
CA ARG A 329 23.14 -10.93 32.95
C ARG A 329 23.37 -10.30 34.32
N VAL A 330 23.52 -8.97 34.34
CA VAL A 330 23.39 -8.13 35.55
C VAL A 330 21.89 -8.00 35.88
N PRO A 331 21.46 -8.09 37.15
CA PRO A 331 20.04 -8.08 37.49
C PRO A 331 19.44 -6.67 37.35
N LYS A 332 18.33 -6.55 36.62
CA LYS A 332 17.38 -5.43 36.74
C LYS A 332 16.05 -5.94 37.28
N SER A 333 15.44 -5.14 38.15
CA SER A 333 14.32 -5.52 39.03
C SER A 333 12.95 -5.18 38.45
N SER A 334 11.93 -5.72 39.12
CA SER A 334 10.47 -5.63 38.91
C SER A 334 9.85 -6.77 38.11
N VAL A 335 9.21 -7.67 38.85
CA VAL A 335 8.50 -8.85 38.33
C VAL A 335 7.15 -8.42 37.76
N LYS A 336 7.01 -8.44 36.44
CA LYS A 336 5.72 -8.52 35.75
C LYS A 336 5.67 -9.86 35.01
N ARG A 337 4.53 -10.56 35.07
CA ARG A 337 4.36 -11.87 34.43
C ARG A 337 4.49 -11.74 32.90
N LYS A 338 5.65 -12.10 32.35
CA LYS A 338 5.73 -12.51 30.94
C LYS A 338 5.10 -13.88 30.80
N VAL A 339 4.28 -14.08 29.77
CA VAL A 339 3.75 -15.40 29.41
C VAL A 339 4.80 -16.12 28.57
N THR A 340 5.24 -17.32 28.99
CA THR A 340 6.19 -18.11 28.20
C THR A 340 5.44 -19.05 27.26
N THR A 341 6.07 -19.40 26.15
CA THR A 341 5.60 -20.44 25.22
C THR A 341 5.28 -21.76 25.94
N GLU A 342 6.12 -22.16 26.90
CA GLU A 342 5.90 -23.34 27.76
C GLU A 342 4.71 -23.23 28.72
N SER A 343 4.28 -22.01 29.09
CA SER A 343 3.09 -21.81 29.91
C SER A 343 1.81 -21.73 29.08
N LEU A 344 1.90 -21.19 27.86
CA LEU A 344 0.80 -21.14 26.89
C LEU A 344 0.52 -22.50 26.24
N SER A 345 1.53 -23.32 25.95
CA SER A 345 1.35 -24.68 25.40
C SER A 345 0.67 -25.67 26.35
N LYS A 346 0.50 -25.30 27.63
CA LYS A 346 -0.31 -26.03 28.61
C LYS A 346 -1.78 -25.59 28.63
N LEU A 347 -2.12 -24.51 27.91
CA LEU A 347 -3.42 -23.85 27.88
C LEU A 347 -4.03 -23.77 26.47
N ALA A 348 -3.25 -24.02 25.43
CA ALA A 348 -3.62 -23.86 24.03
C ALA A 348 -2.89 -24.88 23.13
N THR A 349 -3.49 -25.29 22.01
CA THR A 349 -2.83 -26.17 21.02
C THR A 349 -1.77 -25.40 20.21
N PRO A 350 -0.82 -26.10 19.54
CA PRO A 350 0.12 -25.46 18.61
C PRO A 350 -0.58 -24.70 17.47
N GLU A 351 -1.74 -25.18 17.00
CA GLU A 351 -2.53 -24.45 15.99
C GLU A 351 -3.13 -23.16 16.57
N GLU A 352 -3.67 -23.19 17.80
CA GLU A 352 -4.23 -21.99 18.46
C GLU A 352 -3.16 -20.93 18.72
N VAL A 353 -1.93 -21.34 19.09
CA VAL A 353 -0.79 -20.42 19.22
C VAL A 353 -0.39 -19.81 17.87
N SER A 354 -0.44 -20.60 16.80
CA SER A 354 -0.15 -20.12 15.44
C SER A 354 -1.25 -19.16 14.93
N GLN A 355 -2.52 -19.44 15.23
CA GLN A 355 -3.65 -18.54 14.94
C GLN A 355 -3.57 -17.23 15.73
N LEU A 356 -3.15 -17.27 17.00
CA LEU A 356 -2.90 -16.08 17.82
C LEU A 356 -1.86 -15.15 17.18
N LEU A 357 -0.72 -15.72 16.75
CA LEU A 357 0.34 -14.98 16.07
C LEU A 357 -0.14 -14.40 14.73
N ALA A 358 -0.77 -15.24 13.89
CA ALA A 358 -1.30 -14.80 12.61
C ALA A 358 -2.36 -13.69 12.74
N MET A 359 -3.23 -13.76 13.77
CA MET A 359 -4.23 -12.73 14.02
C MET A 359 -3.61 -11.44 14.59
N TYR A 360 -2.55 -11.53 15.39
CA TYR A 360 -1.78 -10.35 15.81
C TYR A 360 -1.11 -9.67 14.62
N ASP A 361 -0.44 -10.44 13.76
CA ASP A 361 0.19 -9.95 12.53
C ASP A 361 -0.84 -9.37 11.54
N GLN A 362 -2.07 -9.91 11.50
CA GLN A 362 -3.16 -9.40 10.68
C GLN A 362 -3.67 -8.03 11.14
N PHE A 363 -3.80 -7.80 12.45
CA PHE A 363 -4.36 -6.55 13.00
C PHE A 363 -3.32 -5.47 13.33
N PHE A 364 -2.10 -5.87 13.72
CA PHE A 364 -1.05 -4.97 14.21
C PHE A 364 0.29 -5.11 13.49
N GLY A 365 0.43 -6.10 12.59
CA GLY A 365 1.40 -6.00 11.52
C GLY A 365 1.14 -4.75 10.67
N PRO A 366 2.16 -4.23 9.97
CA PRO A 366 2.08 -2.96 9.25
C PRO A 366 0.92 -2.95 8.25
N GLU A 367 0.14 -1.84 8.25
CA GLU A 367 -1.22 -1.77 7.69
C GLU A 367 -1.45 -2.62 6.44
N SER A 368 -2.34 -3.60 6.57
CA SER A 368 -2.92 -4.29 5.42
C SER A 368 -3.87 -3.32 4.71
N ALA A 369 -3.32 -2.57 3.75
CA ALA A 369 -4.12 -1.91 2.73
C ALA A 369 -5.02 -2.96 2.07
N SER A 370 -6.33 -2.80 2.27
CA SER A 370 -7.41 -3.64 1.75
C SER A 370 -7.17 -5.16 1.80
N SER A 371 -7.69 -5.79 2.86
CA SER A 371 -8.51 -6.98 2.62
C SER A 371 -9.79 -6.54 1.88
N GLU A 372 -9.63 -6.18 0.60
CA GLU A 372 -10.65 -6.50 -0.38
C GLU A 372 -10.77 -8.02 -0.31
N GLU A 373 -12.01 -8.51 -0.24
CA GLU A 373 -12.27 -9.92 -0.42
C GLU A 373 -11.66 -10.32 -1.76
N LEU A 374 -11.20 -11.57 -1.86
CA LEU A 374 -10.85 -12.13 -3.17
C LEU A 374 -12.18 -12.21 -3.95
N ASP A 375 -12.51 -11.14 -4.67
CA ASP A 375 -13.51 -11.18 -5.72
C ASP A 375 -13.12 -12.37 -6.60
N ALA A 376 -13.96 -13.39 -6.57
CA ALA A 376 -13.86 -14.54 -7.45
C ALA A 376 -14.25 -14.10 -8.87
N GLU A 377 -13.43 -13.23 -9.47
CA GLU A 377 -13.40 -13.09 -10.91
C GLU A 377 -13.05 -14.48 -11.47
N ASP A 378 -13.87 -14.97 -12.39
CA ASP A 378 -13.67 -16.27 -13.04
C ASP A 378 -12.22 -16.42 -13.51
N HIS A 379 -11.61 -17.57 -13.22
CA HIS A 379 -10.25 -17.87 -13.66
C HIS A 379 -10.10 -17.58 -15.16
N GLN A 380 -9.17 -16.70 -15.51
CA GLN A 380 -8.95 -16.31 -16.91
C GLN A 380 -8.69 -17.58 -17.73
N PHE A 381 -9.51 -17.83 -18.75
CA PHE A 381 -9.48 -19.06 -19.57
C PHE A 381 -8.32 -19.07 -20.58
N VAL A 382 -7.15 -18.57 -20.17
CA VAL A 382 -5.92 -18.46 -20.94
C VAL A 382 -4.88 -19.39 -20.32
N SER A 383 -4.44 -20.36 -21.11
CA SER A 383 -3.39 -21.32 -20.74
C SER A 383 -2.05 -20.59 -20.55
N PHE A 384 -1.63 -20.38 -19.30
CA PHE A 384 -0.36 -19.72 -18.98
C PHE A 384 0.77 -20.75 -18.91
N GLY A 385 1.69 -20.70 -19.87
CA GLY A 385 2.92 -21.49 -19.84
C GLY A 385 3.06 -22.59 -20.88
N GLU A 386 2.25 -22.58 -21.95
CA GLU A 386 2.36 -23.57 -23.03
C GLU A 386 3.77 -23.64 -23.65
N ALA A 387 4.20 -24.86 -23.97
CA ALA A 387 5.54 -25.12 -24.48
C ALA A 387 5.81 -24.41 -25.81
N VAL A 388 6.89 -23.61 -25.85
CA VAL A 388 7.35 -22.92 -27.05
C VAL A 388 8.28 -23.86 -27.82
N GLU A 389 7.96 -24.16 -29.08
CA GLU A 389 8.68 -25.12 -29.93
C GLU A 389 8.87 -26.53 -29.29
N GLY A 390 8.00 -26.90 -28.36
CA GLY A 390 8.07 -28.17 -27.63
C GLY A 390 9.00 -28.19 -26.40
N ALA A 391 9.49 -27.02 -25.96
CA ALA A 391 10.21 -26.85 -24.69
C ALA A 391 9.44 -25.91 -23.75
N ASP A 392 9.61 -26.09 -22.44
CA ASP A 392 8.93 -25.25 -21.45
C ASP A 392 9.43 -23.77 -21.52
N PRO A 393 8.56 -22.77 -21.31
CA PRO A 393 8.94 -21.36 -21.39
C PRO A 393 10.13 -20.99 -20.49
N GLY A 394 11.11 -20.34 -21.09
CA GLY A 394 12.32 -19.85 -20.44
C GLY A 394 13.51 -20.81 -20.42
N VAL A 395 13.33 -22.09 -20.78
CA VAL A 395 14.40 -23.12 -20.75
C VAL A 395 14.62 -23.78 -22.12
N GLU A 396 14.30 -23.09 -23.21
CA GLU A 396 14.27 -23.61 -24.58
C GLU A 396 15.65 -24.05 -25.11
N ILE A 397 16.72 -23.42 -24.60
CA ILE A 397 18.12 -23.78 -24.87
C ILE A 397 18.55 -24.94 -23.98
N GLU A 398 18.21 -24.86 -22.70
CA GLU A 398 18.58 -25.82 -21.67
C GLU A 398 17.89 -27.18 -21.86
N ALA A 399 16.68 -27.22 -22.43
CA ALA A 399 15.95 -28.41 -22.86
C ALA A 399 16.75 -29.33 -23.82
N LYS A 400 17.77 -28.78 -24.49
CA LYS A 400 18.65 -29.48 -25.44
C LYS A 400 19.97 -29.94 -24.79
N MET A 401 20.14 -29.75 -23.47
CA MET A 401 21.38 -30.04 -22.73
C MET A 401 21.17 -31.09 -21.64
N SER A 402 22.13 -32.00 -21.48
CA SER A 402 22.13 -32.98 -20.39
C SER A 402 22.45 -32.32 -19.03
N ALA A 403 22.07 -32.97 -17.93
CA ALA A 403 22.38 -32.48 -16.58
C ALA A 403 23.90 -32.27 -16.37
N THR A 404 24.72 -33.17 -16.90
CA THR A 404 26.19 -33.06 -16.85
C THR A 404 26.70 -31.85 -17.63
N GLN A 405 26.13 -31.56 -18.79
CA GLN A 405 26.50 -30.39 -19.60
C GLN A 405 26.10 -29.08 -18.92
N LEU A 406 24.88 -29.01 -18.35
CA LEU A 406 24.41 -27.86 -17.58
C LEU A 406 25.34 -27.58 -16.38
N ALA A 407 25.65 -28.61 -15.58
CA ALA A 407 26.59 -28.47 -14.46
C ALA A 407 28.00 -28.05 -14.90
N THR A 408 28.50 -28.57 -16.02
CA THR A 408 29.81 -28.19 -16.58
C THR A 408 29.83 -26.72 -17.03
N ASN A 409 28.76 -26.26 -17.69
CA ASN A 409 28.62 -24.85 -18.12
C ASN A 409 28.55 -23.88 -16.92
N LEU A 410 27.97 -24.33 -15.81
CA LEU A 410 27.89 -23.61 -14.53
C LEU A 410 29.21 -23.64 -13.74
N GLY A 411 30.16 -24.51 -14.07
CA GLY A 411 31.42 -24.68 -13.34
C GLY A 411 31.35 -25.61 -12.13
N PHE A 412 30.24 -26.34 -11.96
CA PHE A 412 29.98 -27.13 -10.77
C PHE A 412 30.83 -28.40 -10.71
N GLN A 413 31.61 -28.55 -9.64
CA GLN A 413 32.44 -29.74 -9.42
C GLN A 413 31.56 -30.87 -8.92
N ASN A 414 31.63 -32.03 -9.58
CA ASN A 414 30.78 -33.20 -9.30
C ASN A 414 29.27 -32.89 -9.34
N GLY A 415 28.84 -31.87 -10.10
CA GLY A 415 27.44 -31.49 -10.25
C GLY A 415 26.90 -30.49 -9.22
N MET A 416 27.70 -30.04 -8.24
CA MET A 416 27.29 -29.10 -7.19
C MET A 416 28.14 -27.82 -7.16
N PRO A 417 27.59 -26.67 -6.71
CA PRO A 417 28.38 -25.49 -6.32
C PRO A 417 29.45 -25.82 -5.29
N PHE A 418 30.55 -25.08 -5.29
CA PHE A 418 31.61 -25.25 -4.30
C PHE A 418 31.13 -24.94 -2.86
N LEU A 419 30.22 -23.97 -2.70
CA LEU A 419 29.65 -23.61 -1.38
C LEU A 419 28.65 -24.65 -0.84
N PHE A 420 28.13 -25.54 -1.67
CA PHE A 420 27.07 -26.49 -1.29
C PHE A 420 27.62 -27.77 -0.63
N ASN A 421 26.80 -28.39 0.22
CA ASN A 421 27.03 -29.73 0.76
C ASN A 421 26.96 -30.79 -0.36
N THR A 422 27.59 -31.95 -0.13
CA THR A 422 27.51 -33.12 -1.03
C THR A 422 26.68 -34.27 -0.45
N LYS A 423 26.19 -34.11 0.79
CA LYS A 423 25.38 -35.08 1.52
C LYS A 423 24.27 -34.35 2.27
N ARG A 424 23.13 -35.01 2.46
CA ARG A 424 21.99 -34.56 3.27
C ARG A 424 21.61 -35.64 4.27
N HIS A 425 21.14 -35.27 5.45
CA HIS A 425 20.63 -36.23 6.43
C HIS A 425 19.16 -36.54 6.17
N SER A 426 18.80 -37.82 6.16
CA SER A 426 17.43 -38.28 5.88
C SER A 426 16.42 -37.86 6.96
N GLY A 427 16.86 -37.75 8.22
CA GLY A 427 16.06 -37.31 9.36
C GLY A 427 15.97 -35.80 9.57
N GLY A 428 16.49 -34.96 8.66
CA GLY A 428 16.35 -33.50 8.72
C GLY A 428 17.49 -32.72 9.41
N GLU A 429 18.46 -33.38 10.06
CA GLU A 429 19.66 -32.69 10.56
C GLU A 429 20.40 -31.89 9.48
N THR A 430 20.86 -30.68 9.83
CA THR A 430 21.49 -29.73 8.89
C THR A 430 23.00 -29.69 9.10
N ALA A 431 23.78 -29.24 8.11
CA ALA A 431 25.24 -29.17 8.24
C ALA A 431 25.76 -28.27 9.39
N TRP A 432 24.84 -27.53 10.01
CA TRP A 432 25.05 -26.57 11.07
C TRP A 432 24.76 -27.14 12.48
N SER A 433 24.20 -28.35 12.57
CA SER A 433 24.02 -29.08 13.84
C SER A 433 25.23 -29.97 14.16
N GLN A 434 25.49 -30.21 15.46
CA GLN A 434 26.59 -31.09 15.89
C GLN A 434 26.25 -32.55 15.55
N GLU A 435 24.96 -32.86 15.60
CA GLU A 435 24.32 -34.12 15.26
C GLU A 435 24.64 -34.53 13.81
N PHE A 436 24.63 -33.59 12.86
CA PHE A 436 25.05 -33.86 11.47
C PHE A 436 26.56 -34.09 11.33
N GLU A 437 27.40 -33.32 12.03
CA GLU A 437 28.84 -33.58 12.03
C GLU A 437 29.16 -34.98 12.57
N ASP A 438 28.44 -35.39 13.61
CA ASP A 438 28.64 -36.68 14.26
C ASP A 438 28.06 -37.83 13.42
N ALA A 439 26.93 -37.63 12.75
CA ALA A 439 26.43 -38.54 11.71
C ALA A 439 27.45 -38.72 10.58
N CYS A 440 28.12 -37.65 10.13
CA CYS A 440 29.20 -37.72 9.13
C CYS A 440 30.41 -38.54 9.59
N LYS A 441 30.69 -38.58 10.90
CA LYS A 441 31.80 -39.35 11.49
C LYS A 441 31.44 -40.80 11.78
N SER A 442 30.18 -41.09 12.11
CA SER A 442 29.79 -42.35 12.79
C SER A 442 28.59 -43.11 12.21
N HIS A 443 27.66 -42.44 11.52
CA HIS A 443 26.38 -43.03 11.08
C HIS A 443 26.11 -42.76 9.59
N LEU A 444 27.01 -43.23 8.72
CA LEU A 444 26.94 -43.07 7.26
C LEU A 444 25.61 -43.50 6.62
N ASN A 445 24.88 -44.45 7.23
CA ASN A 445 23.60 -44.95 6.71
C ASN A 445 22.45 -43.93 6.80
N ALA A 446 22.59 -42.85 7.59
CA ALA A 446 21.59 -41.79 7.69
C ALA A 446 21.84 -40.61 6.71
N LEU A 447 22.91 -40.70 5.90
CA LEU A 447 23.32 -39.65 4.97
C LEU A 447 23.12 -40.09 3.52
N GLU A 448 22.35 -39.31 2.79
CA GLU A 448 22.06 -39.53 1.37
C GLU A 448 22.91 -38.59 0.49
N PRO A 449 23.30 -39.00 -0.73
CA PRO A 449 23.97 -38.11 -1.68
C PRO A 449 23.07 -36.93 -2.06
N PHE A 450 23.56 -35.71 -1.84
CA PHE A 450 22.82 -34.51 -2.22
C PHE A 450 23.14 -34.15 -3.67
N SER A 451 22.13 -34.09 -4.53
CA SER A 451 22.27 -33.87 -5.97
C SER A 451 21.05 -33.16 -6.56
N PHE A 452 21.27 -32.40 -7.62
CA PHE A 452 20.20 -31.69 -8.34
C PHE A 452 19.42 -32.60 -9.28
N GLN A 453 18.14 -32.29 -9.43
CA GLN A 453 17.34 -32.74 -10.57
C GLN A 453 17.68 -31.92 -11.83
N TRP A 454 17.52 -32.51 -13.01
CA TRP A 454 17.83 -31.85 -14.29
C TRP A 454 17.17 -30.47 -14.41
N HIS A 455 15.89 -30.34 -14.06
CA HIS A 455 15.16 -29.07 -14.16
C HIS A 455 15.74 -27.99 -13.24
N GLN A 456 16.26 -28.36 -12.07
CA GLN A 456 16.87 -27.40 -11.14
C GLN A 456 18.15 -26.80 -11.76
N LEU A 457 19.00 -27.64 -12.39
CA LEU A 457 20.16 -27.16 -13.14
C LEU A 457 19.77 -26.32 -14.36
N ALA A 458 18.72 -26.72 -15.10
CA ALA A 458 18.23 -25.99 -16.25
C ALA A 458 17.72 -24.59 -15.89
N GLY A 459 16.97 -24.44 -14.79
CA GLY A 459 16.45 -23.14 -14.35
C GLY A 459 17.54 -22.19 -13.82
N VAL A 460 18.56 -22.74 -13.16
CA VAL A 460 19.76 -21.98 -12.73
C VAL A 460 20.57 -21.52 -13.94
N HIS A 461 20.84 -22.41 -14.90
CA HIS A 461 21.58 -22.10 -16.14
C HIS A 461 20.85 -21.04 -16.97
N ALA A 462 19.54 -21.25 -17.23
CA ALA A 462 18.71 -20.28 -17.93
C ALA A 462 18.73 -18.92 -17.23
N THR A 463 18.59 -18.89 -15.90
CA THR A 463 18.64 -17.64 -15.12
C THR A 463 19.96 -16.91 -15.33
N LEU A 464 21.11 -17.56 -15.10
CA LEU A 464 22.40 -16.90 -15.26
C LEU A 464 22.66 -16.45 -16.71
N ARG A 465 22.24 -17.23 -17.71
CA ARG A 465 22.28 -16.86 -19.13
C ARG A 465 21.43 -15.62 -19.46
N LYS A 466 20.28 -15.43 -18.80
CA LYS A 466 19.35 -14.30 -19.02
C LYS A 466 19.73 -13.05 -18.21
N VAL A 467 20.33 -13.24 -17.04
CA VAL A 467 20.77 -12.16 -16.13
C VAL A 467 22.12 -11.58 -16.55
N LEU A 468 23.05 -12.40 -17.01
CA LEU A 468 24.30 -11.96 -17.63
C LEU A 468 24.06 -11.60 -19.11
N SER A 469 24.95 -10.82 -19.70
CA SER A 469 24.87 -10.39 -21.09
C SER A 469 26.20 -10.62 -21.84
N PRO A 470 26.15 -10.89 -23.17
CA PRO A 470 27.36 -11.01 -23.99
C PRO A 470 27.99 -9.64 -24.30
N THR A 471 27.20 -8.57 -24.19
CA THR A 471 27.58 -7.17 -24.44
C THR A 471 27.46 -6.33 -23.17
N ALA A 472 28.22 -5.24 -23.10
CA ALA A 472 28.12 -4.27 -22.03
C ALA A 472 26.87 -3.37 -22.19
N ASP A 473 25.76 -3.73 -21.55
CA ASP A 473 24.55 -2.91 -21.50
C ASP A 473 24.13 -2.64 -20.04
N SER A 474 24.08 -1.35 -19.66
CA SER A 474 23.65 -0.88 -18.34
C SER A 474 22.14 -0.97 -18.12
N ASN A 475 21.36 -1.08 -19.20
CA ASN A 475 19.90 -1.17 -19.18
C ASN A 475 19.41 -2.62 -19.31
N HIS A 476 20.32 -3.59 -19.43
CA HIS A 476 19.99 -5.01 -19.47
C HIS A 476 19.19 -5.38 -18.22
N CYS A 477 18.01 -5.95 -18.43
CA CYS A 477 17.19 -6.44 -17.32
C CYS A 477 17.91 -7.61 -16.65
N THR A 478 18.16 -7.51 -15.34
CA THR A 478 18.82 -8.54 -14.53
C THR A 478 17.83 -9.29 -13.63
N GLY A 479 16.55 -9.30 -14.01
CA GLY A 479 15.50 -10.00 -13.29
C GLY A 479 14.99 -11.24 -14.02
N ILE A 480 14.48 -12.18 -13.21
CA ILE A 480 13.78 -13.39 -13.67
C ILE A 480 12.54 -13.64 -12.79
N LEU A 481 11.46 -14.11 -13.41
CA LEU A 481 10.26 -14.61 -12.75
C LEU A 481 10.23 -16.15 -12.84
N PHE A 482 10.39 -16.83 -11.71
CA PHE A 482 10.09 -18.25 -11.59
C PHE A 482 8.60 -18.42 -11.30
N ALA A 483 7.90 -18.97 -12.29
CA ALA A 483 6.49 -19.36 -12.24
C ALA A 483 6.31 -20.90 -12.18
N ASP A 484 7.38 -21.65 -11.89
CA ASP A 484 7.34 -23.12 -11.72
C ASP A 484 6.24 -23.56 -10.74
N ASP A 485 5.68 -24.76 -10.97
CA ASP A 485 4.78 -25.42 -10.02
C ASP A 485 5.36 -25.57 -8.60
N VAL A 486 4.46 -25.82 -7.65
CA VAL A 486 4.83 -26.24 -6.29
C VAL A 486 5.52 -27.61 -6.36
N GLY A 487 6.64 -27.76 -5.66
CA GLY A 487 7.41 -29.01 -5.61
C GLY A 487 8.62 -29.09 -6.56
N LEU A 488 8.73 -28.25 -7.59
CA LEU A 488 9.90 -28.21 -8.50
C LEU A 488 11.18 -27.59 -7.89
N GLY A 489 11.16 -27.23 -6.59
CA GLY A 489 12.33 -26.73 -5.87
C GLY A 489 12.74 -25.30 -6.28
N LYS A 490 11.84 -24.33 -6.16
CA LYS A 490 12.17 -22.91 -6.37
C LYS A 490 13.24 -22.41 -5.38
N THR A 491 13.14 -22.80 -4.10
CA THR A 491 14.10 -22.44 -3.03
C THR A 491 15.54 -22.88 -3.35
N ILE A 492 15.72 -24.14 -3.76
CA ILE A 492 17.04 -24.68 -4.12
C ILE A 492 17.60 -23.97 -5.36
N GLN A 493 16.77 -23.70 -6.38
CA GLN A 493 17.21 -22.97 -7.57
C GLN A 493 17.68 -21.54 -7.21
N ALA A 494 16.89 -20.79 -6.44
CA ALA A 494 17.28 -19.46 -5.94
C ALA A 494 18.57 -19.50 -5.11
N SER A 495 18.69 -20.47 -4.19
CA SER A 495 19.90 -20.70 -3.38
C SER A 495 21.15 -20.98 -4.22
N THR A 496 20.96 -21.72 -5.31
CA THR A 496 22.04 -22.10 -6.25
C THR A 496 22.47 -20.91 -7.10
N ILE A 497 21.53 -20.06 -7.51
CA ILE A 497 21.83 -18.79 -8.20
C ILE A 497 22.64 -17.88 -7.27
N MET A 498 22.26 -17.74 -5.99
CA MET A 498 23.03 -16.97 -5.00
C MET A 498 24.47 -17.51 -4.90
N ALA A 499 24.65 -18.80 -4.64
CA ALA A 499 25.98 -19.42 -4.55
C ALA A 499 26.82 -19.25 -5.84
N SER A 500 26.18 -19.37 -7.01
CA SER A 500 26.86 -19.17 -8.30
C SER A 500 27.33 -17.72 -8.47
N LEU A 501 26.52 -16.74 -8.06
CA LEU A 501 26.90 -15.32 -8.10
C LEU A 501 28.03 -15.01 -7.11
N THR A 502 28.01 -15.58 -5.90
CA THR A 502 29.12 -15.51 -4.94
C THR A 502 30.41 -16.08 -5.53
N GLU A 503 30.37 -17.29 -6.09
CA GLU A 503 31.53 -17.96 -6.68
C GLU A 503 32.08 -17.17 -7.89
N LEU A 504 31.22 -16.65 -8.77
CA LEU A 504 31.63 -15.82 -9.89
C LEU A 504 32.26 -14.48 -9.45
N SER A 505 31.76 -13.88 -8.36
CA SER A 505 32.35 -12.67 -7.75
C SER A 505 33.78 -12.95 -7.28
N VAL A 506 33.98 -14.04 -6.53
CA VAL A 506 35.32 -14.48 -6.07
C VAL A 506 36.27 -14.82 -7.21
N LEU A 507 35.81 -15.56 -8.22
CA LEU A 507 36.63 -15.96 -9.36
C LEU A 507 37.14 -14.73 -10.13
N LYS A 508 36.25 -13.77 -10.41
CA LYS A 508 36.60 -12.54 -11.13
C LYS A 508 37.55 -11.64 -10.32
N GLN A 509 37.26 -11.42 -9.03
CA GLN A 509 38.14 -10.62 -8.15
C GLN A 509 39.56 -11.21 -8.01
N ARG A 510 39.68 -12.55 -8.06
CA ARG A 510 40.98 -13.24 -7.98
C ARG A 510 41.65 -13.46 -9.34
N GLY A 511 41.06 -13.02 -10.45
CA GLY A 511 41.59 -13.25 -11.80
C GLY A 511 41.67 -14.73 -12.19
N LEU A 512 40.80 -15.57 -11.62
CA LEU A 512 40.75 -17.01 -11.88
C LEU A 512 39.89 -17.34 -13.10
N ALA A 513 40.05 -18.55 -13.64
CA ALA A 513 39.25 -19.03 -14.76
C ALA A 513 37.76 -19.09 -14.40
N VAL A 514 36.94 -18.34 -15.14
CA VAL A 514 35.47 -18.36 -15.02
C VAL A 514 34.86 -19.55 -15.79
N PRO A 515 33.70 -20.08 -15.37
CA PRO A 515 33.04 -21.19 -16.04
C PRO A 515 32.53 -20.81 -17.45
N PRO A 516 32.23 -21.80 -18.31
CA PRO A 516 31.86 -21.54 -19.71
C PRO A 516 30.73 -20.51 -19.89
N LEU A 517 29.64 -20.62 -19.13
CA LEU A 517 28.53 -19.67 -19.21
C LEU A 517 28.98 -18.23 -18.92
N ALA A 518 29.80 -18.01 -17.89
CA ALA A 518 30.27 -16.68 -17.51
C ALA A 518 31.43 -16.16 -18.38
N ARG A 519 31.98 -16.98 -19.29
CA ARG A 519 32.88 -16.56 -20.37
C ARG A 519 32.09 -16.09 -21.60
N ASP A 520 31.03 -16.80 -21.94
CA ASP A 520 30.18 -16.49 -23.10
C ASP A 520 29.23 -15.31 -22.81
N TYR A 521 28.85 -15.14 -21.54
CA TYR A 521 28.05 -14.03 -21.01
C TYR A 521 28.81 -13.33 -19.87
N PRO A 522 29.84 -12.51 -20.15
CA PRO A 522 30.74 -12.01 -19.12
C PRO A 522 30.24 -10.77 -18.38
N PHE A 523 29.23 -10.05 -18.89
CA PHE A 523 28.78 -8.78 -18.31
C PHE A 523 27.58 -8.97 -17.36
N LEU A 524 27.57 -8.25 -16.24
CA LEU A 524 26.42 -8.02 -15.38
C LEU A 524 26.07 -6.53 -15.43
N LYS A 525 24.94 -6.17 -16.04
CA LYS A 525 24.47 -4.78 -16.16
C LYS A 525 25.55 -3.81 -16.68
N GLY A 526 26.28 -4.23 -17.72
CA GLY A 526 27.37 -3.46 -18.34
C GLY A 526 28.75 -3.63 -17.69
N SER A 527 28.84 -4.18 -16.47
CA SER A 527 30.11 -4.41 -15.77
C SER A 527 30.71 -5.78 -16.07
N LEU A 528 32.02 -5.85 -16.32
CA LEU A 528 32.76 -7.12 -16.31
C LEU A 528 32.94 -7.67 -14.89
N GLU A 529 33.01 -6.80 -13.89
CA GLU A 529 33.14 -7.18 -12.48
C GLU A 529 31.76 -7.50 -11.89
N ILE A 530 31.71 -8.51 -11.02
CA ILE A 530 30.55 -8.79 -10.17
C ILE A 530 30.89 -8.25 -8.78
N PRO A 531 30.04 -7.41 -8.17
CA PRO A 531 30.39 -6.71 -6.94
C PRO A 531 30.39 -7.66 -5.72
N ASP A 532 31.17 -7.33 -4.69
CA ASP A 532 31.08 -7.96 -3.36
C ASP A 532 29.92 -7.30 -2.59
N LEU A 533 28.71 -7.86 -2.70
CA LEU A 533 27.51 -7.37 -2.03
C LEU A 533 26.71 -8.56 -1.46
N PRO A 534 25.99 -8.38 -0.34
CA PRO A 534 25.19 -9.44 0.27
C PRO A 534 24.02 -9.88 -0.60
N HIS A 535 23.47 -11.05 -0.27
CA HIS A 535 22.18 -11.50 -0.78
C HIS A 535 21.09 -11.19 0.24
N LEU A 536 19.88 -10.90 -0.23
CA LEU A 536 18.69 -10.72 0.60
C LEU A 536 17.56 -11.63 0.10
N VAL A 537 16.86 -12.25 1.04
CA VAL A 537 15.76 -13.18 0.81
C VAL A 537 14.54 -12.65 1.56
N LEU A 538 13.53 -12.24 0.80
CA LEU A 538 12.29 -11.60 1.27
C LEU A 538 11.13 -12.58 1.16
N ILE A 539 10.58 -12.99 2.29
CA ILE A 539 9.66 -14.13 2.38
C ILE A 539 8.50 -13.85 3.34
N PRO A 540 7.34 -14.52 3.21
CA PRO A 540 6.31 -14.51 4.24
C PRO A 540 6.88 -14.94 5.60
N GLY A 541 6.46 -14.29 6.69
CA GLY A 541 7.01 -14.55 8.04
C GLY A 541 6.88 -16.02 8.49
N THR A 542 5.84 -16.71 8.01
CA THR A 542 5.62 -18.15 8.23
C THR A 542 6.70 -19.04 7.61
N LEU A 543 7.35 -18.60 6.54
CA LEU A 543 8.37 -19.38 5.81
C LEU A 543 9.81 -19.11 6.27
N LEU A 544 10.04 -18.15 7.18
CA LEU A 544 11.38 -17.80 7.68
C LEU A 544 12.20 -19.01 8.14
N ARG A 545 11.61 -19.83 9.03
CA ARG A 545 12.26 -21.04 9.56
C ARG A 545 12.48 -22.12 8.51
N GLN A 546 11.59 -22.23 7.53
CA GLN A 546 11.74 -23.19 6.44
C GLN A 546 12.92 -22.80 5.54
N TRP A 547 13.00 -21.53 5.13
CA TRP A 547 14.12 -21.00 4.35
C TRP A 547 15.45 -21.10 5.10
N GLU A 548 15.48 -20.76 6.38
CA GLU A 548 16.68 -20.92 7.22
C GLU A 548 17.15 -22.38 7.25
N HIS A 549 16.24 -23.31 7.51
CA HIS A 549 16.52 -24.74 7.55
C HIS A 549 16.96 -25.31 6.20
N GLU A 550 16.31 -24.92 5.10
CA GLU A 550 16.68 -25.33 3.74
C GLU A 550 18.07 -24.81 3.37
N LEU A 551 18.39 -23.54 3.66
CA LEU A 551 19.74 -23.00 3.43
C LEU A 551 20.81 -23.72 4.26
N GLN A 552 20.52 -24.07 5.53
CA GLN A 552 21.44 -24.87 6.35
C GLN A 552 21.60 -26.33 5.85
N CYS A 553 20.60 -26.90 5.17
CA CYS A 553 20.74 -28.16 4.46
C CYS A 553 21.64 -28.01 3.21
N PHE A 554 21.49 -26.92 2.47
CA PHE A 554 22.14 -26.74 1.17
C PHE A 554 23.60 -26.29 1.29
N PHE A 555 23.89 -25.30 2.12
CA PHE A 555 25.21 -24.69 2.26
C PHE A 555 26.07 -25.39 3.32
N LYS A 556 27.37 -25.50 3.03
CA LYS A 556 28.37 -25.95 4.01
C LYS A 556 28.41 -24.98 5.18
N ASN A 557 28.45 -25.51 6.40
CA ASN A 557 28.71 -24.73 7.61
C ASN A 557 30.04 -23.97 7.47
N LYS A 558 30.06 -22.68 7.88
CA LYS A 558 31.19 -21.74 7.73
C LYS A 558 31.59 -21.44 6.27
N SER A 559 30.75 -21.76 5.28
CA SER A 559 30.96 -21.29 3.90
C SER A 559 30.32 -19.93 3.63
N ILE A 560 29.21 -19.65 4.33
CA ILE A 560 28.45 -18.39 4.30
C ILE A 560 28.02 -18.04 5.71
N ASP A 561 27.59 -16.79 5.92
CA ASP A 561 26.84 -16.37 7.11
C ASP A 561 25.34 -16.23 6.78
N LEU A 562 24.49 -16.88 7.58
CA LEU A 562 23.03 -16.74 7.53
C LEU A 562 22.59 -15.74 8.61
N LEU A 563 22.07 -14.60 8.19
CA LEU A 563 21.74 -13.47 9.08
C LEU A 563 20.23 -13.24 9.08
N VAL A 564 19.54 -13.66 10.15
CA VAL A 564 18.10 -13.41 10.29
C VAL A 564 17.86 -11.96 10.72
N TYR A 565 17.07 -11.24 9.95
CA TYR A 565 16.64 -9.88 10.24
C TYR A 565 15.43 -9.88 11.17
N GLY A 566 15.44 -8.99 12.17
CA GLY A 566 14.41 -8.91 13.19
C GLY A 566 13.03 -8.47 12.68
N THR A 567 12.07 -8.39 13.60
CA THR A 567 10.67 -8.00 13.31
C THR A 567 10.25 -6.69 13.98
N GLY A 568 11.18 -5.98 14.62
CA GLY A 568 10.91 -4.68 15.25
C GLY A 568 12.03 -3.66 15.07
N LEU A 569 11.66 -2.39 14.95
CA LEU A 569 12.58 -1.26 14.69
C LEU A 569 13.76 -1.12 15.67
N ALA A 570 13.68 -1.69 16.87
CA ALA A 570 14.81 -1.74 17.81
C ALA A 570 15.85 -2.78 17.38
N GLU A 571 15.41 -3.97 16.97
CA GLU A 571 16.25 -5.05 16.45
C GLU A 571 16.85 -4.66 15.10
N HIS A 572 16.09 -3.96 14.24
CA HIS A 572 16.59 -3.43 12.97
C HIS A 572 17.80 -2.50 13.20
N LYS A 573 17.69 -1.58 14.16
CA LYS A 573 18.81 -0.71 14.58
C LYS A 573 19.97 -1.50 15.18
N GLU A 574 19.70 -2.56 15.94
CA GLU A 574 20.76 -3.40 16.53
C GLU A 574 21.51 -4.23 15.47
N PHE A 575 20.81 -4.72 14.45
CA PHE A 575 21.36 -5.45 13.32
C PHE A 575 22.38 -4.63 12.51
N TRP A 576 22.06 -3.35 12.24
CA TRP A 576 22.86 -2.45 11.39
C TRP A 576 23.93 -1.63 12.10
N LYS A 577 24.02 -1.65 13.45
CA LYS A 577 25.08 -0.94 14.18
C LYS A 577 26.49 -1.42 13.78
N PRO A 578 27.55 -0.62 14.04
CA PRO A 578 28.94 -1.03 13.80
C PRO A 578 29.37 -2.29 14.56
N ASP A 579 28.79 -2.51 15.75
CA ASP A 579 28.93 -3.72 16.58
C ASP A 579 27.77 -4.72 16.39
N GLY A 580 26.89 -4.46 15.41
CA GLY A 580 25.71 -5.26 15.10
C GLY A 580 26.00 -6.56 14.37
N LEU A 581 24.96 -7.38 14.22
CA LEU A 581 25.05 -8.73 13.64
C LEU A 581 25.59 -8.72 12.19
N TYR A 582 25.24 -7.72 11.39
CA TYR A 582 25.74 -7.62 10.01
C TYR A 582 27.22 -7.26 9.93
N HIS A 583 27.69 -6.30 10.74
CA HIS A 583 29.07 -5.79 10.68
C HIS A 583 30.08 -6.68 11.42
N SER A 584 29.64 -7.50 12.38
CA SER A 584 30.48 -8.44 13.11
C SER A 584 30.86 -9.73 12.34
N SER A 585 30.27 -9.95 11.16
CA SER A 585 30.64 -11.02 10.23
C SER A 585 32.08 -10.85 9.71
N ASN A 586 32.85 -11.94 9.77
CA ASN A 586 34.20 -12.01 9.17
C ASN A 586 34.18 -12.41 7.68
N HIS A 587 33.03 -12.84 7.16
CA HIS A 587 32.89 -13.24 5.75
C HIS A 587 32.83 -12.01 4.82
N PRO A 588 33.33 -12.09 3.58
CA PRO A 588 33.10 -11.07 2.55
C PRO A 588 31.60 -10.84 2.32
N ALA A 589 31.21 -9.69 1.77
CA ALA A 589 29.81 -9.32 1.66
C ALA A 589 29.01 -10.33 0.82
N SER A 590 29.58 -10.81 -0.29
CA SER A 590 29.03 -11.85 -1.18
C SER A 590 28.73 -13.21 -0.51
N HIS A 591 29.27 -13.46 0.69
CA HIS A 591 29.04 -14.69 1.44
C HIS A 591 28.04 -14.50 2.60
N ARG A 592 27.36 -13.34 2.66
CA ARG A 592 26.33 -13.03 3.66
C ARG A 592 24.96 -13.13 3.00
N ILE A 593 24.07 -13.94 3.56
CA ILE A 593 22.66 -14.03 3.15
C ILE A 593 21.79 -13.50 4.29
N ILE A 594 21.04 -12.44 4.01
CA ILE A 594 20.08 -11.86 4.94
C ILE A 594 18.70 -12.47 4.68
N LEU A 595 18.11 -13.08 5.71
CA LEU A 595 16.72 -13.55 5.69
C LEU A 595 15.84 -12.50 6.35
N ALA A 596 14.88 -11.94 5.63
CA ALA A 596 13.96 -10.94 6.17
C ALA A 596 12.50 -11.24 5.78
N SER A 597 11.58 -10.91 6.67
CA SER A 597 10.16 -11.03 6.35
C SER A 597 9.67 -9.87 5.47
N GLN A 598 8.66 -10.14 4.63
CA GLN A 598 7.95 -9.10 3.88
C GLN A 598 7.33 -8.03 4.80
N SER A 599 6.96 -8.38 6.05
CA SER A 599 6.47 -7.42 7.05
C SER A 599 7.59 -6.56 7.65
N SER A 600 8.77 -7.11 7.95
CA SER A 600 9.96 -6.32 8.37
C SER A 600 10.34 -5.28 7.31
N LEU A 601 10.30 -5.67 6.03
CA LEU A 601 10.50 -4.75 4.91
C LEU A 601 9.45 -3.63 4.87
N GLN A 602 8.17 -3.96 5.07
CA GLN A 602 7.09 -2.96 5.11
C GLN A 602 7.23 -2.02 6.32
N GLN A 603 7.71 -2.50 7.48
CA GLN A 603 8.01 -1.64 8.63
C GLN A 603 9.13 -0.64 8.32
N ASP A 604 10.24 -1.09 7.74
CA ASP A 604 11.34 -0.21 7.31
C ASP A 604 10.85 0.83 6.29
N PHE A 605 10.00 0.41 5.35
CA PHE A 605 9.41 1.32 4.36
C PHE A 605 8.53 2.38 5.02
N SER A 606 7.61 2.00 5.91
CA SER A 606 6.80 2.94 6.69
C SER A 606 7.61 3.80 7.66
N HIS A 607 8.83 3.39 8.03
CA HIS A 607 9.75 4.21 8.82
C HIS A 607 10.43 5.30 7.98
N LEU A 608 10.63 5.06 6.69
CA LEU A 608 11.29 5.95 5.74
C LEU A 608 10.34 6.85 4.94
N TYR A 609 9.15 6.35 4.58
CA TYR A 609 8.22 6.98 3.66
C TYR A 609 6.90 7.38 4.34
N THR A 610 6.16 8.29 3.72
CA THR A 610 4.83 8.72 4.19
C THR A 610 3.74 7.73 3.77
N ALA A 611 2.70 7.59 4.61
CA ALA A 611 1.55 6.71 4.31
C ALA A 611 0.62 7.26 3.21
N GLN A 612 0.81 8.51 2.78
CA GLN A 612 -0.01 9.15 1.74
C GLN A 612 0.66 9.02 0.38
N CYS A 613 0.08 8.19 -0.48
CA CYS A 613 0.35 8.22 -1.92
C CYS A 613 -0.63 9.19 -2.60
N ASP A 614 -0.20 9.95 -3.61
CA ASP A 614 -1.13 10.76 -4.40
C ASP A 614 -2.11 9.82 -5.13
N SER A 615 -3.38 10.17 -5.13
CA SER A 615 -4.43 9.59 -5.99
C SER A 615 -4.08 9.52 -7.48
N ARG A 616 -3.05 10.24 -7.93
CA ARG A 616 -2.53 10.28 -9.31
C ARG A 616 -1.13 9.70 -9.46
N ALA A 617 -0.53 9.18 -8.40
CA ALA A 617 0.78 8.56 -8.46
C ALA A 617 0.76 7.33 -9.37
N LEU A 618 1.81 7.16 -10.15
CA LEU A 618 1.98 5.99 -11.02
C LEU A 618 2.30 4.74 -10.15
N PRO A 619 1.98 3.51 -10.61
CA PRO A 619 2.18 2.28 -9.82
C PRO A 619 3.61 2.00 -9.34
N TRP A 620 4.61 2.71 -9.88
CA TRP A 620 6.04 2.61 -9.56
C TRP A 620 6.59 3.91 -8.92
N GLU A 621 5.76 4.91 -8.66
CA GLU A 621 6.17 6.10 -7.92
C GLU A 621 6.06 5.83 -6.41
N HIS A 622 7.18 6.00 -5.71
CA HIS A 622 7.22 5.85 -4.25
C HIS A 622 6.57 7.07 -3.57
N PRO A 623 5.92 6.89 -2.40
CA PRO A 623 5.42 8.01 -1.60
C PRO A 623 6.54 8.97 -1.20
N GLN A 624 6.18 10.18 -0.77
CA GLN A 624 7.19 11.16 -0.34
C GLN A 624 8.00 10.64 0.86
N PRO A 625 9.33 10.80 0.88
CA PRO A 625 10.15 10.48 2.04
C PRO A 625 9.74 11.28 3.29
N ASN A 626 9.94 10.68 4.46
CA ASN A 626 9.76 11.33 5.75
C ASN A 626 10.91 12.33 6.00
N SER A 627 10.69 13.38 6.81
CA SER A 627 11.71 14.42 7.07
C SER A 627 12.99 13.88 7.73
N ALA A 628 12.91 12.71 8.37
CA ALA A 628 14.03 12.02 9.00
C ALA A 628 14.63 10.88 8.12
N TYR A 629 14.35 10.85 6.82
CA TYR A 629 14.78 9.78 5.89
C TYR A 629 16.29 9.49 5.98
N GLU A 630 17.15 10.48 5.75
CA GLU A 630 18.61 10.32 5.75
C GLU A 630 19.17 9.77 7.06
N THR A 631 18.60 10.19 8.21
CA THR A 631 19.02 9.71 9.53
C THR A 631 18.57 8.27 9.81
N ARG A 632 17.48 7.83 9.16
CA ARG A 632 16.88 6.50 9.36
C ARG A 632 17.43 5.46 8.39
N LEU A 633 17.69 5.85 7.14
CA LEU A 633 18.10 4.96 6.03
C LEU A 633 19.22 3.98 6.40
N PRO A 634 20.33 4.36 7.09
CA PRO A 634 21.40 3.42 7.45
C PRO A 634 21.01 2.33 8.45
N ASN A 635 19.83 2.44 9.08
CA ASN A 635 19.31 1.49 10.06
C ASN A 635 18.19 0.60 9.49
N THR A 636 18.12 0.48 8.16
CA THR A 636 17.06 -0.24 7.44
C THR A 636 17.63 -1.06 6.29
N LEU A 637 16.89 -2.05 5.80
CA LEU A 637 17.24 -2.83 4.61
C LEU A 637 17.54 -1.94 3.38
N PHE A 638 16.88 -0.79 3.26
CA PHE A 638 17.06 0.16 2.14
C PHE A 638 18.39 0.91 2.16
N GLY A 639 19.16 0.86 3.26
CA GLY A 639 20.49 1.46 3.36
C GLY A 639 21.61 0.62 2.73
N GLN A 640 21.30 -0.61 2.29
CA GLN A 640 22.27 -1.57 1.78
C GLN A 640 21.97 -1.94 0.32
N LYS A 641 23.02 -2.16 -0.48
CA LYS A 641 22.93 -2.72 -1.84
C LYS A 641 23.15 -4.22 -1.83
N TYR A 642 22.52 -4.92 -2.78
CA TYR A 642 22.49 -6.38 -2.79
C TYR A 642 22.99 -6.95 -4.13
N LEU A 643 23.73 -8.05 -4.07
CA LEU A 643 24.14 -8.81 -5.26
C LEU A 643 22.93 -9.51 -5.88
N SER A 644 22.08 -10.11 -5.05
CA SER A 644 20.73 -10.50 -5.48
C SER A 644 19.69 -10.29 -4.39
N ILE A 645 18.46 -10.00 -4.81
CA ILE A 645 17.28 -10.07 -3.96
C ILE A 645 16.38 -11.20 -4.48
N VAL A 646 16.08 -12.15 -3.60
CA VAL A 646 15.02 -13.15 -3.79
C VAL A 646 13.75 -12.62 -3.15
N LEU A 647 12.64 -12.63 -3.89
CA LEU A 647 11.30 -12.35 -3.37
C LEU A 647 10.45 -13.59 -3.56
N ASP A 648 10.17 -14.31 -2.46
CA ASP A 648 9.31 -15.49 -2.47
C ASP A 648 7.84 -15.12 -2.27
N GLU A 649 6.95 -15.96 -2.79
CA GLU A 649 5.50 -15.76 -2.81
C GLU A 649 5.09 -14.35 -3.27
N ALA A 650 5.65 -13.91 -4.40
CA ALA A 650 5.52 -12.56 -4.95
C ALA A 650 4.06 -12.13 -5.21
N GLN A 651 3.12 -13.07 -5.36
CA GLN A 651 1.68 -12.80 -5.45
C GLN A 651 1.13 -12.02 -4.24
N GLY A 652 1.80 -12.08 -3.08
CA GLY A 652 1.46 -11.34 -1.87
C GLY A 652 1.76 -9.83 -1.92
N VAL A 653 2.54 -9.38 -2.91
CA VAL A 653 2.93 -7.96 -3.07
C VAL A 653 2.54 -7.38 -4.44
N ARG A 654 1.54 -7.96 -5.10
CA ARG A 654 1.05 -7.50 -6.42
C ARG A 654 0.15 -6.26 -6.39
N ASN A 655 -0.60 -6.08 -5.30
CA ASN A 655 -1.59 -4.99 -5.16
C ASN A 655 -0.90 -3.66 -4.82
N ILE A 656 -1.19 -2.62 -5.60
CA ILE A 656 -0.62 -1.28 -5.44
C ILE A 656 -0.95 -0.76 -4.03
N GLY A 657 0.10 -0.41 -3.28
CA GLY A 657 0.03 -0.01 -1.88
C GLY A 657 1.38 -0.20 -1.21
N ALA A 658 1.46 0.03 0.12
CA ALA A 658 2.73 0.04 0.86
C ALA A 658 3.57 -1.24 0.67
N LYS A 659 2.94 -2.42 0.54
CA LYS A 659 3.63 -3.70 0.28
C LYS A 659 4.23 -3.80 -1.14
N HIS A 660 3.53 -3.31 -2.17
CA HIS A 660 4.07 -3.27 -3.53
C HIS A 660 5.17 -2.22 -3.64
N SER A 661 4.96 -1.02 -3.10
CA SER A 661 5.97 0.05 -3.12
C SER A 661 7.23 -0.33 -2.34
N SER A 662 7.11 -1.00 -1.18
CA SER A 662 8.28 -1.47 -0.43
C SER A 662 9.06 -2.54 -1.19
N ALA A 663 8.37 -3.50 -1.82
CA ALA A 663 8.97 -4.52 -2.68
C ALA A 663 9.66 -3.91 -3.92
N LEU A 664 9.00 -2.98 -4.63
CA LEU A 664 9.61 -2.29 -5.78
C LEU A 664 10.86 -1.50 -5.35
N ARG A 665 10.75 -0.72 -4.27
CA ARG A 665 11.84 0.13 -3.78
C ARG A 665 13.07 -0.69 -3.38
N ILE A 666 12.92 -1.82 -2.70
CA ILE A 666 14.08 -2.63 -2.31
C ILE A 666 14.69 -3.35 -3.52
N LEU A 667 13.88 -3.78 -4.49
CA LEU A 667 14.36 -4.41 -5.72
C LEU A 667 15.19 -3.46 -6.61
N GLU A 668 15.12 -2.15 -6.42
CA GLU A 668 16.05 -1.17 -7.04
C GLU A 668 17.48 -1.29 -6.51
N GLU A 669 17.67 -1.72 -5.25
CA GLU A 669 18.99 -1.95 -4.66
C GLU A 669 19.61 -3.31 -5.03
N ALA A 670 18.89 -4.14 -5.81
CA ALA A 670 19.38 -5.43 -6.31
C ALA A 670 20.20 -5.27 -7.61
N SER A 671 21.34 -5.96 -7.66
CA SER A 671 22.06 -6.19 -8.93
C SER A 671 21.38 -7.29 -9.77
N VAL A 672 20.77 -8.29 -9.11
CA VAL A 672 19.98 -9.39 -9.72
C VAL A 672 18.65 -9.55 -8.97
N ARG A 673 17.54 -9.72 -9.68
CA ARG A 673 16.20 -9.91 -9.10
C ARG A 673 15.69 -11.32 -9.36
N ILE A 674 15.31 -12.03 -8.31
CA ILE A 674 14.79 -13.40 -8.39
C ILE A 674 13.39 -13.39 -7.79
N VAL A 675 12.37 -13.30 -8.64
CA VAL A 675 10.96 -13.25 -8.21
C VAL A 675 10.41 -14.67 -8.30
N LEU A 676 9.91 -15.22 -7.19
CA LEU A 676 9.35 -16.57 -7.12
C LEU A 676 7.85 -16.51 -6.85
N THR A 677 7.09 -17.31 -7.58
CA THR A 677 5.66 -17.54 -7.33
C THR A 677 5.23 -18.87 -7.95
N ALA A 678 4.21 -19.52 -7.38
CA ALA A 678 3.51 -20.61 -8.07
C ALA A 678 2.32 -20.13 -8.92
N THR A 679 1.89 -18.87 -8.74
CA THR A 679 0.66 -18.31 -9.32
C THR A 679 0.90 -16.85 -9.76
N PRO A 680 1.62 -16.62 -10.87
CA PRO A 680 1.92 -15.27 -11.37
C PRO A 680 0.67 -14.54 -11.87
N LEU A 681 -0.38 -15.29 -12.20
CA LEU A 681 -1.70 -14.84 -12.57
C LEU A 681 -2.69 -15.37 -11.53
N GLN A 682 -3.51 -14.52 -10.91
CA GLN A 682 -4.53 -14.95 -9.96
C GLN A 682 -5.93 -14.51 -10.37
N THR A 683 -6.17 -13.21 -10.51
CA THR A 683 -7.51 -12.68 -10.81
C THR A 683 -7.50 -11.67 -11.97
N SER A 684 -6.49 -10.79 -12.04
CA SER A 684 -6.53 -9.63 -12.95
C SER A 684 -5.30 -9.50 -13.84
N THR A 685 -5.46 -8.95 -15.05
CA THR A 685 -4.32 -8.56 -15.91
C THR A 685 -3.41 -7.51 -15.27
N LYS A 686 -3.89 -6.81 -14.24
CA LYS A 686 -3.07 -5.94 -13.36
C LYS A 686 -1.97 -6.70 -12.62
N ASP A 687 -2.21 -7.98 -12.28
CA ASP A 687 -1.26 -8.84 -11.57
C ASP A 687 -0.01 -9.06 -12.43
N ILE A 688 -0.19 -9.30 -13.73
CA ILE A 688 0.90 -9.44 -14.72
C ILE A 688 1.75 -8.17 -14.75
N SER A 689 1.13 -6.99 -14.87
CA SER A 689 1.85 -5.71 -14.86
C SER A 689 2.62 -5.49 -13.56
N ALA A 690 2.10 -5.95 -12.42
CA ALA A 690 2.81 -5.90 -11.13
C ALA A 690 4.03 -6.85 -11.11
N MET A 691 3.90 -8.09 -11.60
CA MET A 691 5.02 -9.02 -11.75
C MET A 691 6.12 -8.46 -12.68
N GLY A 692 5.72 -7.75 -13.74
CA GLY A 692 6.66 -7.14 -14.70
C GLY A 692 7.52 -6.05 -14.06
N ARG A 693 6.90 -5.22 -13.19
CA ARG A 693 7.61 -4.22 -12.38
C ARG A 693 8.55 -4.84 -11.36
N LEU A 694 8.10 -5.87 -10.64
CA LEU A 694 8.94 -6.60 -9.66
C LEU A 694 10.15 -7.23 -10.37
N THR A 695 9.94 -7.90 -11.50
CA THR A 695 11.01 -8.46 -12.34
C THR A 695 11.94 -7.36 -12.90
N GLY A 696 11.48 -6.11 -13.01
CA GLY A 696 12.28 -5.00 -13.52
C GLY A 696 12.35 -4.94 -15.04
N ILE A 697 11.29 -5.38 -15.72
CA ILE A 697 11.15 -5.27 -17.17
C ILE A 697 10.83 -3.80 -17.50
N PRO A 698 11.69 -3.06 -18.25
CA PRO A 698 11.62 -1.60 -18.35
C PRO A 698 10.27 -1.05 -18.84
N TYR A 699 9.59 -1.76 -19.73
CA TYR A 699 8.28 -1.36 -20.26
C TYR A 699 7.25 -1.10 -19.14
N PHE A 700 7.17 -1.95 -18.12
CA PHE A 700 6.13 -1.86 -17.08
C PHE A 700 6.31 -0.68 -16.10
N THR A 701 7.38 0.11 -16.26
CA THR A 701 7.65 1.39 -15.57
C THR A 701 7.53 2.60 -16.50
N THR A 702 6.89 2.45 -17.67
CA THR A 702 6.66 3.54 -18.64
C THR A 702 5.23 4.07 -18.58
N TYR A 703 5.05 5.35 -18.94
CA TYR A 703 3.72 5.95 -19.07
C TYR A 703 2.85 5.24 -20.12
N GLU A 704 3.47 4.67 -21.16
CA GLU A 704 2.81 3.83 -22.18
C GLU A 704 2.17 2.60 -21.53
N ALA A 705 2.90 1.83 -20.72
CA ALA A 705 2.34 0.69 -20.00
C ALA A 705 1.19 1.06 -19.04
N HIS A 706 1.22 2.25 -18.43
CA HIS A 706 0.10 2.75 -17.63
C HIS A 706 -1.11 3.14 -18.49
N SER A 707 -0.90 3.82 -19.62
CA SER A 707 -1.93 4.17 -20.60
C SER A 707 -2.61 2.91 -21.14
N ASP A 708 -1.82 1.92 -21.53
CA ASP A 708 -2.29 0.61 -21.98
C ASP A 708 -3.06 -0.12 -20.90
N GLN A 709 -2.55 -0.17 -19.66
CA GLN A 709 -3.28 -0.76 -18.54
C GLN A 709 -4.64 -0.05 -18.31
N VAL A 710 -4.72 1.27 -18.45
CA VAL A 710 -5.99 2.01 -18.34
C VAL A 710 -6.94 1.67 -19.51
N SER A 711 -6.41 1.57 -20.73
CA SER A 711 -7.14 1.18 -21.95
C SER A 711 -7.71 -0.23 -21.85
N ASP A 712 -6.88 -1.20 -21.47
CA ASP A 712 -7.24 -2.61 -21.25
C ASP A 712 -8.33 -2.75 -20.18
N ASN A 713 -8.20 -2.04 -19.05
CA ASN A 713 -9.23 -1.99 -18.02
C ASN A 713 -10.53 -1.33 -18.53
N ALA A 714 -10.50 -0.46 -19.54
CA ALA A 714 -11.69 0.08 -20.18
C ALA A 714 -12.30 -0.90 -21.20
N LYS A 715 -11.50 -1.60 -22.00
CA LYS A 715 -11.94 -2.67 -22.90
C LYS A 715 -12.63 -3.79 -22.12
N LEU A 716 -12.00 -4.32 -21.08
CA LEU A 716 -12.55 -5.39 -20.23
C LEU A 716 -13.87 -4.99 -19.57
N ARG A 717 -14.02 -3.72 -19.15
CA ARG A 717 -15.29 -3.22 -18.61
C ARG A 717 -16.41 -3.13 -19.64
N ARG A 718 -16.11 -2.79 -20.90
CA ARG A 718 -17.10 -2.83 -21.99
C ARG A 718 -17.49 -4.27 -22.32
N ALA A 719 -16.52 -5.14 -22.52
CA ALA A 719 -16.75 -6.55 -22.80
C ALA A 719 -17.59 -7.25 -21.70
N LYS A 720 -17.40 -6.90 -20.42
CA LYS A 720 -18.27 -7.38 -19.33
C LYS A 720 -19.71 -6.87 -19.46
N LEU A 721 -19.92 -5.59 -19.80
CA LEU A 721 -21.26 -5.06 -20.05
C LEU A 721 -21.92 -5.75 -21.26
N ASP A 722 -21.21 -5.89 -22.38
CA ASP A 722 -21.71 -6.54 -23.59
C ASP A 722 -22.14 -8.00 -23.31
N ARG A 723 -21.34 -8.73 -22.51
CA ARG A 723 -21.64 -10.10 -22.04
C ARG A 723 -22.85 -10.13 -21.10
N ASP A 724 -22.96 -9.18 -20.18
CA ASP A 724 -24.02 -9.14 -19.17
C ASP A 724 -25.37 -8.65 -19.76
N GLU A 725 -25.36 -7.93 -20.89
CA GLU A 725 -26.57 -7.53 -21.64
C GLU A 725 -27.25 -8.68 -22.41
N ASP A 726 -26.48 -9.59 -23.01
CA ASP A 726 -27.01 -10.85 -23.57
C ASP A 726 -26.10 -12.06 -23.29
N PRO A 727 -26.19 -12.65 -22.07
CA PRO A 727 -25.43 -13.83 -21.69
C PRO A 727 -25.75 -15.09 -22.52
N SER A 728 -26.82 -15.07 -23.31
CA SER A 728 -27.28 -16.21 -24.11
C SER A 728 -26.74 -16.21 -25.54
N SER A 729 -26.22 -15.07 -26.01
CA SER A 729 -25.67 -14.91 -27.36
C SER A 729 -24.22 -15.41 -27.52
N PHE A 730 -23.51 -15.64 -26.41
CA PHE A 730 -22.09 -15.99 -26.42
C PHE A 730 -21.84 -17.46 -26.03
N THR A 731 -20.93 -18.11 -26.75
CA THR A 731 -20.37 -19.41 -26.35
C THR A 731 -19.17 -19.20 -25.43
N ALA A 732 -18.67 -20.27 -24.79
CA ALA A 732 -17.43 -20.20 -24.01
C ALA A 732 -16.18 -19.87 -24.87
N GLU A 733 -16.26 -20.01 -26.20
CA GLU A 733 -15.17 -19.68 -27.14
C GLU A 733 -15.31 -18.25 -27.68
N ASP A 734 -16.54 -17.76 -27.86
CA ASP A 734 -16.88 -16.44 -28.42
C ASP A 734 -17.15 -15.34 -27.36
N ASP A 735 -16.89 -15.61 -26.08
CA ASP A 735 -17.10 -14.63 -24.99
C ASP A 735 -16.24 -13.36 -25.23
N PRO A 736 -16.85 -12.15 -25.29
CA PRO A 736 -16.13 -10.90 -25.55
C PRO A 736 -15.11 -10.57 -24.46
N VAL A 737 -15.35 -10.97 -23.21
CA VAL A 737 -14.39 -10.82 -22.10
C VAL A 737 -13.19 -11.72 -22.35
N ARG A 738 -13.42 -12.98 -22.78
CA ARG A 738 -12.37 -13.94 -23.09
C ARG A 738 -11.51 -13.47 -24.27
N MET A 739 -12.11 -12.98 -25.36
CA MET A 739 -11.37 -12.45 -26.51
C MET A 739 -10.44 -11.30 -26.10
N VAL A 740 -10.94 -10.34 -25.31
CA VAL A 740 -10.12 -9.22 -24.81
C VAL A 740 -9.04 -9.70 -23.85
N GLN A 741 -9.31 -10.68 -22.97
CA GLN A 741 -8.29 -11.28 -22.11
C GLN A 741 -7.17 -11.94 -22.93
N VAL A 742 -7.50 -12.69 -24.00
CA VAL A 742 -6.50 -13.30 -24.89
C VAL A 742 -5.66 -12.23 -25.59
N GLU A 743 -6.28 -11.19 -26.18
CA GLU A 743 -5.56 -10.07 -26.83
C GLU A 743 -4.53 -9.44 -25.87
N ILE A 744 -4.94 -9.16 -24.63
CA ILE A 744 -4.07 -8.57 -23.61
C ILE A 744 -2.96 -9.55 -23.20
N SER A 745 -3.29 -10.83 -22.98
CA SER A 745 -2.33 -11.84 -22.54
C SER A 745 -1.28 -12.16 -23.60
N GLU A 746 -1.62 -12.21 -24.88
CA GLU A 746 -0.64 -12.39 -25.97
C GLU A 746 0.33 -11.21 -26.04
N ARG A 747 -0.20 -9.98 -25.96
CA ARG A 747 0.59 -8.75 -25.93
C ARG A 747 1.54 -8.72 -24.72
N MET A 748 1.06 -9.10 -23.55
CA MET A 748 1.87 -9.20 -22.33
C MET A 748 2.90 -10.33 -22.39
N ARG A 749 2.58 -11.49 -22.99
CA ARG A 749 3.52 -12.62 -23.17
C ARG A 749 4.78 -12.18 -23.92
N CYS A 750 4.62 -11.41 -25.00
CA CYS A 750 5.76 -10.88 -25.77
C CYS A 750 6.65 -9.94 -24.94
N LEU A 751 6.08 -9.14 -24.03
CA LEU A 751 6.82 -8.24 -23.13
C LEU A 751 7.60 -8.98 -22.03
N PHE A 752 7.17 -10.20 -21.70
CA PHE A 752 7.81 -11.11 -20.74
C PHE A 752 8.78 -12.11 -21.39
N GLN A 753 8.96 -12.05 -22.71
CA GLN A 753 9.86 -12.95 -23.44
C GLN A 753 11.26 -12.94 -22.82
N ASP A 754 11.85 -14.13 -22.69
CA ASP A 754 13.11 -14.38 -22.02
C ASP A 754 13.19 -14.01 -20.51
N ARG A 755 12.08 -13.60 -19.86
CA ARG A 755 12.07 -13.17 -18.44
C ARG A 755 11.23 -14.03 -17.49
N VAL A 756 10.54 -15.03 -18.01
CA VAL A 756 9.80 -16.03 -17.22
C VAL A 756 10.43 -17.41 -17.39
N ILE A 757 10.46 -18.19 -16.32
CA ILE A 757 10.67 -19.64 -16.34
C ILE A 757 9.40 -20.28 -15.77
N ARG A 758 8.69 -21.07 -16.57
CA ARG A 758 7.45 -21.77 -16.17
C ARG A 758 7.56 -23.23 -16.58
N ARG A 759 7.53 -24.14 -15.61
CA ARG A 759 7.47 -25.59 -15.81
C ARG A 759 6.42 -26.20 -14.90
N GLU A 760 5.88 -27.32 -15.34
CA GLU A 760 4.83 -28.07 -14.66
C GLU A 760 5.38 -29.40 -14.14
N ALA A 761 4.66 -30.05 -13.24
CA ALA A 761 5.08 -31.34 -12.70
C ALA A 761 5.27 -32.42 -13.79
N ASP A 762 4.51 -32.36 -14.89
CA ASP A 762 4.53 -33.33 -15.98
C ASP A 762 5.33 -32.89 -17.23
N SER A 763 5.91 -31.69 -17.21
CA SER A 763 6.96 -31.26 -18.16
C SER A 763 8.01 -32.34 -18.35
N ARG A 764 8.69 -32.34 -19.51
CA ARG A 764 9.60 -33.42 -19.88
C ARG A 764 11.06 -33.00 -19.84
N ASN A 765 11.89 -33.87 -19.28
CA ASN A 765 13.34 -33.75 -19.39
C ASN A 765 13.83 -34.18 -20.80
N PRO A 766 15.12 -34.00 -21.14
CA PRO A 766 15.66 -34.35 -22.46
C PRO A 766 15.54 -35.85 -22.81
N GLU A 767 15.44 -36.71 -21.81
CA GLU A 767 15.20 -38.16 -21.97
C GLU A 767 13.70 -38.52 -22.09
N GLY A 768 12.81 -37.52 -22.19
CA GLY A 768 11.37 -37.68 -22.39
C GLY A 768 10.57 -38.09 -21.13
N LYS A 769 11.19 -38.10 -19.95
CA LYS A 769 10.57 -38.44 -18.66
C LYS A 769 9.96 -37.21 -18.01
N LYS A 770 8.85 -37.39 -17.27
CA LYS A 770 8.23 -36.32 -16.46
C LYS A 770 9.20 -35.80 -15.40
N LEU A 771 9.16 -34.49 -15.12
CA LEU A 771 9.99 -33.87 -14.07
C LEU A 771 9.66 -34.41 -12.66
N ILE A 772 8.38 -34.59 -12.36
CA ILE A 772 7.89 -35.17 -11.12
C ILE A 772 6.85 -36.26 -11.46
N SER A 773 7.10 -37.49 -11.00
CA SER A 773 6.13 -38.59 -11.13
C SER A 773 5.16 -38.60 -9.96
N LEU A 774 4.18 -37.70 -9.98
CA LEU A 774 3.10 -37.67 -8.98
C LEU A 774 2.18 -38.90 -9.11
N PRO A 775 1.63 -39.43 -8.00
CA PRO A 775 0.55 -40.42 -8.03
C PRO A 775 -0.73 -39.83 -8.63
N PRO A 776 -1.70 -40.66 -9.09
CA PRO A 776 -2.95 -40.18 -9.66
C PRO A 776 -3.76 -39.36 -8.64
N LEU A 777 -4.24 -38.19 -9.06
CA LEU A 777 -5.10 -37.32 -8.27
C LEU A 777 -6.53 -37.87 -8.21
N ASN A 778 -6.99 -38.22 -7.01
CA ASN A 778 -8.38 -38.59 -6.75
C ASN A 778 -9.10 -37.43 -6.05
N VAL A 779 -9.86 -36.63 -6.80
CA VAL A 779 -10.68 -35.55 -6.23
C VAL A 779 -11.98 -36.15 -5.68
N ILE A 780 -12.23 -35.98 -4.37
CA ILE A 780 -13.44 -36.44 -3.70
C ILE A 780 -14.23 -35.22 -3.23
N HIS A 781 -15.38 -34.96 -3.86
CA HIS A 781 -16.27 -33.88 -3.48
C HIS A 781 -17.19 -34.32 -2.33
N CYS A 782 -16.79 -34.02 -1.09
CA CYS A 782 -17.62 -34.26 0.10
C CYS A 782 -18.67 -33.15 0.25
N ILE A 783 -19.93 -33.46 -0.04
CA ILE A 783 -21.05 -32.55 0.22
C ILE A 783 -21.35 -32.57 1.73
N VAL A 784 -21.23 -31.41 2.39
CA VAL A 784 -21.58 -31.22 3.79
C VAL A 784 -22.94 -30.55 3.88
N HIS A 785 -23.86 -31.10 4.67
CA HIS A 785 -25.15 -30.46 4.94
C HIS A 785 -25.04 -29.52 6.13
N LEU A 786 -25.51 -28.29 5.96
CA LEU A 786 -25.66 -27.32 7.04
C LEU A 786 -26.56 -27.88 8.15
N THR A 787 -26.15 -27.68 9.40
CA THR A 787 -26.96 -28.00 10.58
C THR A 787 -28.19 -27.09 10.66
N GLU A 788 -29.22 -27.51 11.41
CA GLU A 788 -30.43 -26.68 11.61
C GLU A 788 -30.10 -25.30 12.21
N ARG A 789 -29.07 -25.22 13.07
CA ARG A 789 -28.59 -23.96 13.64
C ARG A 789 -27.99 -23.04 12.57
N GLU A 790 -27.18 -23.57 11.66
CA GLU A 790 -26.56 -22.77 10.59
C GLU A 790 -27.61 -22.33 9.56
N LYS A 791 -28.59 -23.18 9.25
CA LYS A 791 -29.75 -22.82 8.43
C LYS A 791 -30.57 -21.70 9.07
N ALA A 792 -30.91 -21.81 10.36
CA ALA A 792 -31.65 -20.76 11.06
C ALA A 792 -30.91 -19.41 11.07
N ILE A 793 -29.57 -19.42 11.21
CA ILE A 793 -28.74 -18.20 11.12
C ILE A 793 -28.79 -17.60 9.70
N LEU A 794 -28.74 -18.43 8.65
CA LEU A 794 -28.86 -17.98 7.25
C LEU A 794 -30.28 -17.48 6.92
N GLU A 795 -31.32 -18.09 7.48
CA GLU A 795 -32.71 -17.66 7.36
C GLU A 795 -32.94 -16.29 8.03
N ASP A 796 -32.38 -16.05 9.23
CA ASP A 796 -32.39 -14.73 9.90
C ASP A 796 -31.70 -13.66 9.02
N ILE A 797 -30.53 -13.97 8.45
CA ILE A 797 -29.76 -13.06 7.59
C ILE A 797 -30.48 -12.77 6.26
N THR A 798 -31.19 -13.75 5.69
CA THR A 798 -31.91 -13.58 4.41
C THR A 798 -33.27 -12.91 4.57
N LEU A 799 -33.89 -12.98 5.75
CA LEU A 799 -35.14 -12.27 6.05
C LEU A 799 -34.96 -10.74 6.11
N GLU A 800 -33.84 -10.23 6.63
CA GLU A 800 -33.53 -8.78 6.54
C GLU A 800 -33.25 -8.32 5.09
N GLY A 801 -32.91 -9.23 4.18
CA GLY A 801 -32.63 -8.94 2.76
C GLY A 801 -33.83 -9.02 1.81
N LEU A 802 -34.97 -9.54 2.27
CA LEU A 802 -36.23 -9.66 1.51
C LEU A 802 -37.34 -8.72 2.02
N GLY A 803 -36.96 -7.73 2.85
CA GLY A 803 -37.85 -6.88 3.63
C GLY A 803 -37.71 -5.37 3.42
N GLU A 804 -37.35 -4.89 2.21
CA GLU A 804 -37.59 -3.51 1.75
C GLU A 804 -38.27 -3.46 0.37
#